data_AF-W2XDC6-F1
#
_entry.id   AF-W2XDC6-F1
#
_cell.length_a   1.000
_cell.length_b   1.000
_cell.length_c   1.000
_cell.angle_alpha   90.00
_cell.angle_beta   90.00
_cell.angle_gamma   90.00
#
_symmetry.space_group_name_H-M   'P 1'
#
loop_
_entity.id
_entity.type
_entity.pdbx_description
1 polymer ?
#
loop_
_entity_poly.entity_id
_entity_poly.type
_entity_poly.pdbx_seq_one_letter_code
_entity_poly.pdbx_strand_id
1 'polypeptide(L)'
;MDSTAAVDPVAEVARLKGEVHAKEEALNALKAKTKAFVDNMRSQLANETQKVTTLEAKLKEATATAAAAQRPVDNAEKQRMTEEIEKLKKETTARENDLKTRAKSFADAMNSQLEAEKEKCRTLEAQLQQKTEALAAAEAAKAAADQAKDMDFLSQPMVTASSHTDDEFNAVQSQLNSANFEMVDLRERLRSVEADAAQAVQQATSLRQELEALRTSSEQQRSQLQAEIHSLKARESSLQAELSSQQNQVKEPSLLEADITKTKELEFQLEQHKIENQHLQKQLSDKDFQLEQLDSYRRRADESESKILQHQAEISSLQSQLQTKSNELSSYSCNKCTELEEKLAEITQLYEKVNLGRSRSDSLIAETQSQLGEMQTIKQQYLASQERLDDMMKQNLKLNEKISEKEIEVATLKAEMKKWSMDMAELQAQHSTLKSDSSEHRQRSESVHTEFQKAETTLKELQTKCAHLEKKNQELTTSIETINKENTDKRQKAKALVQSLVSEKTSLLEAKSGLQKEVDRLRMEVNQRNVDNDQQVKQLREETNEKAAQSNATIQNLTDEVAQLKHALATVQESEKVQQRAKELAAAKREIEDSNKKRLAAKAETQKLAVELENVHKCLDHITTHVNANCTENIQQIALVQGHVKEALEVLEKRAGVGAQNKQKAPEDDTAEIVRKAEALSGVRSGNAPQSPGSRRLEENVSRVSEQIRELVDITERLCDIAVEQNDANLKDVIINKLTQTFTQCFSDKLQAVYSKADEAVSLLDAHGPTSESGNAVVRPVS
;
A
#
# COMPACT_ATOMS: atom_id res chain seq x y z
N MET A 1 13.21 86.15 -39.86
CA MET A 1 11.79 86.49 -39.61
C MET A 1 11.25 85.38 -38.75
N ASP A 2 11.16 85.59 -37.44
CA ASP A 2 10.65 84.57 -36.53
C ASP A 2 9.16 84.74 -36.33
N SER A 3 8.39 83.70 -36.66
CA SER A 3 6.97 83.63 -36.33
C SER A 3 6.80 83.27 -34.85
N THR A 4 7.06 84.23 -33.97
CA THR A 4 6.72 84.12 -32.54
C THR A 4 5.20 84.12 -32.41
N ALA A 5 4.60 82.92 -32.47
CA ALA A 5 3.18 82.73 -32.17
C ALA A 5 2.92 83.18 -30.73
N ALA A 6 2.18 84.28 -30.57
CA ALA A 6 1.76 84.77 -29.26
C ALA A 6 0.73 83.80 -28.68
N VAL A 7 1.20 82.81 -27.91
CA VAL A 7 0.33 81.91 -27.14
C VAL A 7 -0.47 82.75 -26.16
N ASP A 8 -1.80 82.60 -26.20
CA ASP A 8 -2.71 83.28 -25.29
C ASP A 8 -2.31 82.98 -23.84
N PRO A 9 -1.98 84.00 -23.02
CA PRO A 9 -1.53 83.78 -21.64
C PRO A 9 -2.63 83.17 -20.76
N VAL A 10 -3.91 83.32 -21.10
CA VAL A 10 -5.02 82.64 -20.42
C VAL A 10 -4.99 81.14 -20.73
N ALA A 11 -4.75 80.77 -21.99
CA ALA A 11 -4.64 79.38 -22.41
C ALA A 11 -3.40 78.69 -21.81
N GLU A 12 -2.26 79.38 -21.70
CA GLU A 12 -1.06 78.83 -21.07
C GLU A 12 -1.22 78.65 -19.56
N VAL A 13 -1.88 79.58 -18.85
CA VAL A 13 -2.24 79.40 -17.43
C VAL A 13 -3.21 78.23 -17.24
N ALA A 14 -4.17 78.02 -18.16
CA ALA A 14 -5.05 76.86 -18.13
C ALA A 14 -4.30 75.54 -18.38
N ARG A 15 -3.34 75.53 -19.34
CA ARG A 15 -2.48 74.38 -19.64
C ARG A 15 -1.62 73.99 -18.42
N LEU A 16 -0.97 74.96 -17.79
CA LEU A 16 -0.16 74.76 -16.59
C LEU A 16 -1.00 74.26 -15.39
N LYS A 17 -2.25 74.75 -15.22
CA LYS A 17 -3.17 74.23 -14.19
C LYS A 17 -3.49 72.75 -14.41
N GLY A 18 -3.74 72.33 -15.65
CA GLY A 18 -3.95 70.91 -15.99
C GLY A 18 -2.69 70.06 -15.74
N GLU A 19 -1.51 70.58 -16.07
CA GLU A 19 -0.24 69.87 -15.88
C GLU A 19 0.13 69.69 -14.40
N VAL A 20 -0.05 70.73 -13.56
CA VAL A 20 0.11 70.62 -12.10
C VAL A 20 -0.83 69.57 -11.53
N HIS A 21 -2.11 69.61 -11.89
CA HIS A 21 -3.09 68.68 -11.32
C HIS A 21 -2.81 67.21 -11.71
N ALA A 22 -2.46 66.95 -12.97
CA ALA A 22 -2.03 65.61 -13.42
C ALA A 22 -0.76 65.13 -12.69
N LYS A 23 0.13 66.04 -12.28
CA LYS A 23 1.30 65.74 -11.46
C LYS A 23 0.95 65.45 -10.00
N GLU A 24 0.00 66.17 -9.40
CA GLU A 24 -0.54 65.85 -8.07
C GLU A 24 -1.18 64.46 -8.03
N GLU A 25 -1.99 64.11 -9.04
CA GLU A 25 -2.59 62.78 -9.17
C GLU A 25 -1.53 61.68 -9.29
N ALA A 26 -0.53 61.87 -10.15
CA ALA A 26 0.59 60.94 -10.29
C ALA A 26 1.39 60.79 -8.97
N LEU A 27 1.62 61.89 -8.25
CA LEU A 27 2.28 61.89 -6.94
C LEU A 27 1.45 61.14 -5.89
N ASN A 28 0.12 61.28 -5.91
CA ASN A 28 -0.77 60.58 -4.99
C ASN A 28 -0.90 59.09 -5.31
N ALA A 29 -0.93 58.72 -6.60
CA ALA A 29 -0.84 57.33 -7.03
C ALA A 29 0.49 56.68 -6.61
N LEU A 30 1.62 57.41 -6.69
CA LEU A 30 2.93 56.93 -6.25
C LEU A 30 2.98 56.70 -4.72
N LYS A 31 2.41 57.61 -3.92
CA LYS A 31 2.24 57.41 -2.46
C LYS A 31 1.42 56.15 -2.15
N ALA A 32 0.28 55.97 -2.83
CA ALA A 32 -0.59 54.82 -2.64
C ALA A 32 0.11 53.49 -3.00
N LYS A 33 0.80 53.44 -4.14
CA LYS A 33 1.57 52.28 -4.60
C LYS A 33 2.72 51.93 -3.64
N THR A 34 3.42 52.94 -3.13
CA THR A 34 4.50 52.77 -2.14
C THR A 34 3.97 52.18 -0.83
N LYS A 35 2.85 52.71 -0.31
CA LYS A 35 2.20 52.18 0.89
C LYS A 35 1.76 50.72 0.69
N ALA A 36 1.07 50.42 -0.42
CA ALA A 36 0.59 49.07 -0.72
C ALA A 36 1.74 48.04 -0.80
N PHE A 37 2.90 48.42 -1.34
CA PHE A 37 4.09 47.56 -1.35
C PHE A 37 4.64 47.30 0.06
N VAL A 38 4.76 48.34 0.89
CA VAL A 38 5.25 48.21 2.28
C VAL A 38 4.31 47.36 3.13
N ASP A 39 3.00 47.52 2.99
CA ASP A 39 2.02 46.75 3.75
C ASP A 39 1.94 45.28 3.25
N ASN A 40 2.18 45.01 1.96
CA ASN A 40 2.36 43.66 1.43
C ASN A 40 3.63 42.98 2.02
N MET A 41 4.77 43.67 2.00
CA MET A 41 6.03 43.16 2.60
C MET A 41 5.88 42.86 4.11
N ARG A 42 5.14 43.69 4.84
CA ARG A 42 4.80 43.44 6.26
C ARG A 42 3.93 42.20 6.44
N SER A 43 2.93 42.00 5.57
CA SER A 43 2.06 40.81 5.59
C SER A 43 2.86 39.53 5.33
N GLN A 44 3.76 39.54 4.33
CA GLN A 44 4.66 38.39 4.07
C GLN A 44 5.53 38.06 5.29
N LEU A 45 6.15 39.08 5.93
CA LEU A 45 6.97 38.86 7.12
C LEU A 45 6.18 38.31 8.32
N ALA A 46 4.94 38.78 8.52
CA ALA A 46 4.06 38.27 9.56
C ALA A 46 3.70 36.79 9.32
N ASN A 47 3.40 36.42 8.07
CA ASN A 47 3.07 35.04 7.69
C ASN A 47 4.26 34.09 7.90
N GLU A 48 5.49 34.49 7.55
CA GLU A 48 6.69 33.66 7.80
C GLU A 48 7.00 33.54 9.29
N THR A 49 6.85 34.62 10.07
CA THR A 49 6.97 34.56 11.54
C THR A 49 5.95 33.57 12.14
N GLN A 50 4.69 33.62 11.67
CA GLN A 50 3.64 32.71 12.12
C GLN A 50 3.92 31.24 11.79
N LYS A 51 4.53 30.94 10.61
CA LYS A 51 4.97 29.57 10.27
C LYS A 51 5.99 29.04 11.29
N VAL A 52 7.03 29.83 11.60
CA VAL A 52 8.05 29.44 12.60
C VAL A 52 7.40 29.21 13.98
N THR A 53 6.55 30.13 14.45
CA THR A 53 5.83 29.98 15.73
C THR A 53 4.96 28.72 15.75
N THR A 54 4.34 28.36 14.64
CA THR A 54 3.51 27.14 14.52
C THR A 54 4.35 25.86 14.59
N LEU A 55 5.56 25.86 13.99
CA LEU A 55 6.48 24.73 14.08
C LEU A 55 7.09 24.58 15.49
N GLU A 56 7.40 25.69 16.17
CA GLU A 56 7.81 25.64 17.59
C GLU A 56 6.71 25.10 18.50
N ALA A 57 5.45 25.44 18.25
CA ALA A 57 4.31 24.90 19.01
C ALA A 57 4.20 23.38 18.82
N LYS A 58 4.27 22.90 17.57
CA LYS A 58 4.26 21.46 17.26
C LYS A 58 5.44 20.71 17.89
N LEU A 59 6.65 21.28 17.91
CA LEU A 59 7.80 20.68 18.59
C LEU A 59 7.56 20.54 20.10
N LYS A 60 7.00 21.59 20.74
CA LYS A 60 6.66 21.56 22.18
C LYS A 60 5.58 20.53 22.48
N GLU A 61 4.53 20.44 21.67
CA GLU A 61 3.45 19.47 21.78
C GLU A 61 3.96 18.02 21.63
N ALA A 62 4.76 17.75 20.59
CA ALA A 62 5.40 16.45 20.40
C ALA A 62 6.33 16.09 21.58
N THR A 63 7.13 17.04 22.07
CA THR A 63 8.03 16.83 23.21
C THR A 63 7.27 16.57 24.52
N ALA A 64 6.16 17.28 24.76
CA ALA A 64 5.30 17.07 25.92
C ALA A 64 4.58 15.71 25.87
N THR A 65 4.07 15.34 24.69
CA THR A 65 3.41 14.04 24.45
C THR A 65 4.39 12.88 24.66
N ALA A 66 5.62 13.01 24.15
CA ALA A 66 6.69 12.04 24.37
C ALA A 66 7.08 11.91 25.85
N ALA A 67 7.19 13.03 26.58
CA ALA A 67 7.48 13.04 28.01
C ALA A 67 6.37 12.39 28.86
N ALA A 68 5.10 12.58 28.48
CA ALA A 68 3.95 11.96 29.15
C ALA A 68 3.85 10.44 28.91
N ALA A 69 4.40 9.93 27.80
CA ALA A 69 4.25 8.54 27.37
C ALA A 69 5.29 7.54 27.95
N GLN A 70 6.30 8.02 28.68
CA GLN A 70 7.43 7.22 29.22
C GLN A 70 8.16 6.31 28.21
N ARG A 71 8.03 6.57 26.90
CA ARG A 71 8.79 5.84 25.87
C ARG A 71 10.21 6.41 25.74
N PRO A 72 11.23 5.59 25.45
CA PRO A 72 12.49 6.11 24.95
C PRO A 72 12.21 6.86 23.64
N VAL A 73 12.47 8.16 23.64
CA VAL A 73 12.38 8.97 22.43
C VAL A 73 13.61 8.66 21.59
N ASP A 74 13.43 8.39 20.30
CA ASP A 74 14.55 8.34 19.37
C ASP A 74 15.22 9.71 19.33
N ASN A 75 16.34 9.83 20.06
CA ASN A 75 17.09 11.08 20.17
C ASN A 75 17.49 11.60 18.78
N ALA A 76 17.70 10.70 17.81
CA ALA A 76 17.95 11.06 16.42
C ALA A 76 16.81 11.87 15.77
N GLU A 77 15.53 11.50 15.97
CA GLU A 77 14.40 12.25 15.42
C GLU A 77 14.22 13.59 16.13
N LYS A 78 14.31 13.60 17.47
CA LYS A 78 14.21 14.83 18.26
C LYS A 78 15.35 15.80 17.94
N GLN A 79 16.56 15.30 17.74
CA GLN A 79 17.72 16.08 17.36
C GLN A 79 17.58 16.60 15.92
N ARG A 80 17.19 15.75 14.96
CA ARG A 80 16.91 16.16 13.57
C ARG A 80 15.86 17.27 13.49
N MET A 81 14.75 17.14 14.22
CA MET A 81 13.71 18.17 14.33
C MET A 81 14.24 19.47 14.96
N THR A 82 15.18 19.38 15.90
CA THR A 82 15.81 20.55 16.54
C THR A 82 16.79 21.25 15.59
N GLU A 83 17.63 20.48 14.89
CA GLU A 83 18.57 20.97 13.86
C GLU A 83 17.82 21.60 12.66
N GLU A 84 16.71 21.00 12.25
CA GLU A 84 15.83 21.53 11.20
C GLU A 84 15.14 22.83 11.62
N ILE A 85 14.68 22.94 12.87
CA ILE A 85 14.15 24.20 13.43
C ILE A 85 15.24 25.26 13.60
N GLU A 86 16.48 24.89 13.96
CA GLU A 86 17.59 25.85 14.02
C GLU A 86 18.00 26.34 12.63
N LYS A 87 18.03 25.45 11.64
CA LYS A 87 18.23 25.77 10.21
C LYS A 87 17.13 26.70 9.71
N LEU A 88 15.86 26.37 9.95
CA LEU A 88 14.71 27.20 9.55
C LEU A 88 14.74 28.56 10.24
N LYS A 89 15.11 28.65 11.53
CA LYS A 89 15.33 29.94 12.21
C LYS A 89 16.40 30.77 11.53
N LYS A 90 17.56 30.18 11.22
CA LYS A 90 18.66 30.86 10.49
C LYS A 90 18.19 31.33 9.10
N GLU A 91 17.42 30.51 8.38
CA GLU A 91 16.87 30.83 7.07
C GLU A 91 15.79 31.94 7.14
N THR A 92 14.89 31.91 8.13
CA THR A 92 13.89 32.96 8.37
C THR A 92 14.55 34.27 8.80
N THR A 93 15.55 34.26 9.70
CA THR A 93 16.29 35.48 10.07
C THR A 93 17.09 36.04 8.89
N ALA A 94 17.65 35.18 8.02
CA ALA A 94 18.28 35.62 6.78
C ALA A 94 17.28 36.26 5.81
N ARG A 95 16.12 35.61 5.56
CA ARG A 95 15.04 36.21 4.75
C ARG A 95 14.46 37.47 5.36
N GLU A 96 14.30 37.55 6.68
CA GLU A 96 13.83 38.75 7.37
C GLU A 96 14.79 39.92 7.14
N ASN A 97 16.10 39.69 7.23
CA ASN A 97 17.11 40.71 6.98
C ASN A 97 17.18 41.10 5.49
N ASP A 98 17.03 40.16 4.56
CA ASP A 98 16.93 40.47 3.12
C ASP A 98 15.65 41.27 2.80
N LEU A 99 14.49 40.82 3.27
CA LEU A 99 13.20 41.51 3.10
C LEU A 99 13.22 42.91 3.74
N LYS A 100 13.85 43.08 4.91
CA LYS A 100 14.06 44.41 5.53
C LYS A 100 14.98 45.29 4.69
N THR A 101 16.09 44.74 4.18
CA THR A 101 17.05 45.47 3.33
C THR A 101 16.40 45.90 2.02
N ARG A 102 15.63 45.01 1.39
CA ARG A 102 14.90 45.23 0.13
C ARG A 102 13.70 46.17 0.30
N ALA A 103 12.98 46.08 1.43
CA ALA A 103 11.94 47.04 1.78
C ALA A 103 12.52 48.43 2.04
N LYS A 104 13.69 48.51 2.70
CA LYS A 104 14.40 49.78 2.92
C LYS A 104 14.90 50.38 1.61
N SER A 105 15.62 49.62 0.77
CA SER A 105 16.13 50.17 -0.51
C SER A 105 15.00 50.58 -1.46
N PHE A 106 13.88 49.86 -1.47
CA PHE A 106 12.66 50.28 -2.18
C PHE A 106 12.05 51.56 -1.60
N ALA A 107 11.96 51.69 -0.27
CA ALA A 107 11.44 52.89 0.38
C ALA A 107 12.35 54.10 0.16
N ASP A 108 13.67 53.94 0.26
CA ASP A 108 14.65 54.99 0.01
C ASP A 108 14.62 55.44 -1.47
N ALA A 109 14.52 54.51 -2.41
CA ALA A 109 14.34 54.82 -3.84
C ALA A 109 13.00 55.51 -4.14
N MET A 110 11.88 55.02 -3.59
CA MET A 110 10.57 55.64 -3.75
C MET A 110 10.50 57.03 -3.09
N ASN A 111 11.14 57.23 -1.94
CA ASN A 111 11.24 58.55 -1.32
C ASN A 111 12.07 59.51 -2.19
N SER A 112 13.19 59.05 -2.76
CA SER A 112 13.97 59.85 -3.72
C SER A 112 13.16 60.22 -4.97
N GLN A 113 12.33 59.32 -5.47
CA GLN A 113 11.43 59.60 -6.60
C GLN A 113 10.27 60.54 -6.18
N LEU A 114 9.77 60.42 -4.96
CA LEU A 114 8.71 61.26 -4.41
C LEU A 114 9.18 62.71 -4.20
N GLU A 115 10.39 62.93 -3.66
CA GLU A 115 10.96 64.28 -3.57
C GLU A 115 11.27 64.86 -4.96
N ALA A 116 11.73 64.03 -5.92
CA ALA A 116 11.97 64.49 -7.29
C ALA A 116 10.69 64.94 -8.01
N GLU A 117 9.54 64.26 -7.84
CA GLU A 117 8.27 64.75 -8.40
C GLU A 117 7.65 65.88 -7.56
N LYS A 118 7.83 65.92 -6.23
CA LYS A 118 7.44 67.09 -5.41
C LYS A 118 8.15 68.37 -5.86
N GLU A 119 9.45 68.30 -6.14
CA GLU A 119 10.22 69.47 -6.58
C GLU A 119 9.80 69.93 -7.99
N LYS A 120 9.41 69.00 -8.86
CA LYS A 120 8.76 69.34 -10.15
C LYS A 120 7.39 69.98 -9.95
N CYS A 121 6.56 69.49 -9.01
CA CYS A 121 5.29 70.13 -8.67
C CYS A 121 5.53 71.57 -8.19
N ARG A 122 6.40 71.79 -7.21
CA ARG A 122 6.80 73.14 -6.74
C ARG A 122 7.31 74.04 -7.87
N THR A 123 8.10 73.49 -8.80
CA THR A 123 8.64 74.25 -9.94
C THR A 123 7.52 74.67 -10.88
N LEU A 124 6.57 73.78 -11.19
CA LEU A 124 5.40 74.08 -12.02
C LEU A 124 4.42 75.03 -11.31
N GLU A 125 4.19 74.86 -10.01
CA GLU A 125 3.42 75.76 -9.14
C GLU A 125 4.02 77.17 -9.13
N ALA A 126 5.35 77.30 -8.99
CA ALA A 126 6.04 78.58 -9.02
C ALA A 126 5.97 79.26 -10.41
N GLN A 127 6.10 78.49 -11.49
CA GLN A 127 5.90 79.00 -12.86
C GLN A 127 4.45 79.43 -13.10
N LEU A 128 3.49 78.64 -12.64
CA LEU A 128 2.05 78.94 -12.72
C LEU A 128 1.70 80.19 -11.90
N GLN A 129 2.26 80.35 -10.71
CA GLN A 129 2.09 81.54 -9.87
C GLN A 129 2.67 82.77 -10.58
N GLN A 130 3.92 82.71 -11.04
CA GLN A 130 4.58 83.79 -11.77
C GLN A 130 3.80 84.19 -13.05
N LYS A 131 3.24 83.22 -13.78
CA LYS A 131 2.41 83.47 -14.97
C LYS A 131 1.03 84.02 -14.62
N THR A 132 0.42 83.60 -13.51
CA THR A 132 -0.86 84.13 -13.02
C THR A 132 -0.71 85.56 -12.52
N GLU A 133 0.39 85.88 -11.83
CA GLU A 133 0.74 87.24 -11.41
C GLU A 133 1.04 88.15 -12.62
N ALA A 134 1.76 87.65 -13.63
CA ALA A 134 1.99 88.38 -14.88
C ALA A 134 0.69 88.63 -15.66
N LEU A 135 -0.25 87.68 -15.67
CA LEU A 135 -1.58 87.84 -16.28
C LEU A 135 -2.39 88.90 -15.51
N ALA A 136 -2.44 88.83 -14.18
CA ALA A 136 -3.13 89.82 -13.35
C ALA A 136 -2.53 91.24 -13.50
N ALA A 137 -1.21 91.36 -13.66
CA ALA A 137 -0.55 92.62 -13.96
C ALA A 137 -0.92 93.18 -15.35
N ALA A 138 -1.07 92.30 -16.36
CA ALA A 138 -1.53 92.69 -17.70
C ALA A 138 -3.02 93.11 -17.69
N GLU A 139 -3.87 92.44 -16.93
CA GLU A 139 -5.28 92.81 -16.75
C GLU A 139 -5.42 94.13 -15.98
N ALA A 140 -4.61 94.36 -14.95
CA ALA A 140 -4.55 95.65 -14.24
C ALA A 140 -4.08 96.80 -15.15
N ALA A 141 -3.06 96.56 -15.99
CA ALA A 141 -2.60 97.54 -16.98
C ALA A 141 -3.68 97.85 -18.04
N LYS A 142 -4.50 96.85 -18.40
CA LYS A 142 -5.65 97.02 -19.30
C LYS A 142 -6.77 97.83 -18.65
N ALA A 143 -7.11 97.54 -17.40
CA ALA A 143 -8.10 98.31 -16.64
C ALA A 143 -7.70 99.79 -16.45
N ALA A 144 -6.40 100.08 -16.32
CA ALA A 144 -5.88 101.44 -16.29
C ALA A 144 -5.98 102.19 -17.63
N ALA A 145 -6.03 101.48 -18.77
CA ALA A 145 -6.16 102.08 -20.09
C ALA A 145 -7.62 102.46 -20.43
N ASP A 146 -8.60 101.70 -19.94
CA ASP A 146 -10.03 101.97 -20.17
C ASP A 146 -10.58 103.11 -19.29
N GLN A 147 -9.84 103.58 -18.27
CA GLN A 147 -10.27 104.61 -17.31
C GLN A 147 -9.82 106.05 -17.68
N ALA A 148 -9.62 106.34 -18.98
CA ALA A 148 -9.08 107.61 -19.48
C ALA A 148 -9.96 108.33 -20.52
N LYS A 149 -11.30 108.28 -20.36
CA LYS A 149 -12.28 109.04 -21.15
C LYS A 149 -13.50 109.45 -20.32
N ASP A 150 -13.64 110.75 -20.00
CA ASP A 150 -14.88 111.56 -20.04
C ASP A 150 -14.70 112.95 -19.37
N MET A 151 -15.70 113.83 -19.52
CA MET A 151 -15.79 115.28 -19.12
C MET A 151 -15.03 116.24 -20.06
N ASP A 152 -15.52 117.43 -20.48
CA ASP A 152 -16.47 118.41 -19.88
C ASP A 152 -17.24 119.29 -20.94
N PHE A 153 -18.21 120.18 -20.59
CA PHE A 153 -19.15 120.85 -21.56
C PHE A 153 -19.86 122.20 -21.13
N LEU A 154 -20.50 122.96 -22.09
CA LEU A 154 -21.44 124.16 -22.01
C LEU A 154 -20.87 125.62 -22.25
N SER A 155 -21.66 126.74 -22.40
CA SER A 155 -22.65 127.13 -23.48
C SER A 155 -23.25 128.59 -23.41
N GLN A 156 -23.32 129.34 -24.55
CA GLN A 156 -24.35 130.37 -25.00
C GLN A 156 -24.48 131.81 -24.32
N PRO A 157 -25.40 132.77 -24.71
CA PRO A 157 -25.57 133.55 -26.00
C PRO A 157 -26.08 135.09 -25.95
N MET A 158 -25.96 135.89 -27.06
CA MET A 158 -26.95 136.89 -27.70
C MET A 158 -27.60 138.13 -26.94
N VAL A 159 -28.02 139.35 -27.44
CA VAL A 159 -27.82 140.31 -28.62
C VAL A 159 -28.32 141.80 -28.34
N THR A 160 -27.82 142.84 -29.09
CA THR A 160 -28.38 144.20 -29.50
C THR A 160 -28.88 145.36 -28.57
N ALA A 161 -28.30 146.59 -28.74
CA ALA A 161 -28.86 147.98 -28.95
C ALA A 161 -30.02 148.66 -28.11
N SER A 162 -30.18 150.00 -27.92
CA SER A 162 -29.31 151.23 -28.06
C SER A 162 -29.91 152.66 -27.71
N SER A 163 -29.04 153.62 -27.29
CA SER A 163 -29.00 155.12 -27.56
C SER A 163 -29.65 156.22 -26.65
N HIS A 164 -29.00 157.42 -26.62
CA HIS A 164 -29.44 158.82 -26.25
C HIS A 164 -29.53 159.32 -24.76
N THR A 165 -29.42 160.67 -24.54
CA THR A 165 -29.53 161.43 -23.26
C THR A 165 -29.87 162.95 -23.45
N ASP A 166 -30.16 163.67 -22.34
CA ASP A 166 -30.79 165.03 -22.23
C ASP A 166 -29.90 166.18 -21.63
N ASP A 167 -30.54 167.33 -21.30
CA ASP A 167 -30.23 168.38 -20.27
C ASP A 167 -31.61 168.92 -19.80
N GLU A 168 -32.08 168.99 -18.54
CA GLU A 168 -31.57 169.51 -17.24
C GLU A 168 -31.53 171.07 -17.15
N PHE A 169 -31.69 171.77 -16.01
CA PHE A 169 -31.49 171.40 -14.59
C PHE A 169 -32.36 172.17 -13.55
N ASN A 170 -33.09 173.25 -13.92
CA ASN A 170 -33.35 174.35 -12.96
C ASN A 170 -34.72 174.41 -12.22
N ALA A 171 -35.68 173.53 -12.52
CA ALA A 171 -36.97 173.46 -11.80
C ALA A 171 -37.00 172.42 -10.65
N VAL A 172 -35.86 171.76 -10.43
CA VAL A 172 -35.75 170.42 -9.84
C VAL A 172 -36.07 170.36 -8.33
N GLN A 173 -35.81 171.43 -7.57
CA GLN A 173 -35.73 171.36 -6.10
C GLN A 173 -37.04 171.03 -5.36
N SER A 174 -38.20 171.43 -5.88
CA SER A 174 -39.50 171.16 -5.23
C SER A 174 -40.28 170.01 -5.86
N GLN A 175 -39.98 169.65 -7.12
CA GLN A 175 -40.43 168.37 -7.68
C GLN A 175 -39.72 167.21 -6.97
N LEU A 176 -38.45 167.41 -6.57
CA LEU A 176 -37.50 166.46 -5.96
C LEU A 176 -38.08 165.39 -5.02
N ASN A 177 -39.13 165.67 -4.23
CA ASN A 177 -39.73 164.70 -3.30
C ASN A 177 -40.86 163.85 -3.93
N SER A 178 -41.74 164.44 -4.75
CA SER A 178 -42.74 163.67 -5.53
C SER A 178 -42.04 162.91 -6.65
N ALA A 179 -41.18 163.64 -7.36
CA ALA A 179 -40.23 163.10 -8.29
C ALA A 179 -39.19 162.18 -7.64
N ASN A 180 -39.12 161.98 -6.31
CA ASN A 180 -38.25 160.91 -5.76
C ASN A 180 -38.87 159.52 -5.97
N PHE A 181 -40.20 159.42 -5.92
CA PHE A 181 -40.92 158.18 -6.25
C PHE A 181 -40.95 157.94 -7.76
N GLU A 182 -41.22 158.99 -8.55
CA GLU A 182 -41.10 158.91 -10.01
C GLU A 182 -39.64 158.69 -10.43
N MET A 183 -38.65 159.21 -9.70
CA MET A 183 -37.23 158.87 -9.88
C MET A 183 -36.89 157.43 -9.47
N VAL A 184 -37.72 156.67 -8.74
CA VAL A 184 -37.46 155.22 -8.58
C VAL A 184 -37.89 154.46 -9.83
N ASP A 185 -39.09 154.72 -10.36
CA ASP A 185 -39.55 154.11 -11.63
C ASP A 185 -38.71 154.59 -12.84
N LEU A 186 -38.34 155.87 -12.86
CA LEU A 186 -37.38 156.42 -13.83
C LEU A 186 -35.97 155.89 -13.58
N ARG A 187 -35.48 155.64 -12.35
CA ARG A 187 -34.18 154.94 -12.14
C ARG A 187 -34.23 153.48 -12.59
N GLU A 188 -35.40 152.84 -12.61
CA GLU A 188 -35.57 151.49 -13.16
C GLU A 188 -35.50 151.52 -14.69
N ARG A 189 -36.23 152.45 -15.33
CA ARG A 189 -36.22 152.65 -16.78
C ARG A 189 -34.91 153.23 -17.31
N LEU A 190 -34.31 154.17 -16.60
CA LEU A 190 -33.00 154.74 -16.93
C LEU A 190 -31.93 153.65 -16.85
N ARG A 191 -31.95 152.79 -15.83
CA ARG A 191 -31.00 151.66 -15.75
C ARG A 191 -31.19 150.64 -16.89
N SER A 192 -32.40 150.51 -17.44
CA SER A 192 -32.64 149.76 -18.68
C SER A 192 -32.01 150.47 -19.88
N VAL A 193 -32.30 151.76 -20.08
CA VAL A 193 -31.77 152.55 -21.21
C VAL A 193 -30.25 152.71 -21.13
N GLU A 194 -29.67 152.83 -19.94
CA GLU A 194 -28.23 152.83 -19.67
C GLU A 194 -27.60 151.48 -20.03
N ALA A 195 -28.28 150.36 -19.76
CA ALA A 195 -27.83 149.03 -20.19
C ALA A 195 -27.86 148.90 -21.73
N ASP A 196 -28.99 149.26 -22.36
CA ASP A 196 -29.16 149.22 -23.82
C ASP A 196 -28.16 150.15 -24.53
N ALA A 197 -27.91 151.34 -23.97
CA ALA A 197 -26.93 152.30 -24.47
C ALA A 197 -25.48 151.84 -24.26
N ALA A 198 -25.14 151.28 -23.09
CA ALA A 198 -23.82 150.70 -22.85
C ALA A 198 -23.55 149.52 -23.81
N GLN A 199 -24.54 148.65 -24.01
CA GLN A 199 -24.48 147.52 -24.93
C GLN A 199 -24.31 147.98 -26.39
N ALA A 200 -24.95 149.08 -26.80
CA ALA A 200 -24.77 149.68 -28.12
C ALA A 200 -23.41 150.36 -28.31
N VAL A 201 -22.91 151.07 -27.30
CA VAL A 201 -21.54 151.64 -27.32
C VAL A 201 -20.53 150.50 -27.42
N GLN A 202 -20.74 149.41 -26.69
CA GLN A 202 -19.88 148.22 -26.73
C GLN A 202 -19.91 147.53 -28.12
N GLN A 203 -21.08 147.40 -28.77
CA GLN A 203 -21.18 146.95 -30.17
C GLN A 203 -20.49 147.90 -31.16
N ALA A 204 -20.65 149.21 -31.00
CA ALA A 204 -20.00 150.21 -31.86
C ALA A 204 -18.47 150.20 -31.70
N THR A 205 -17.98 149.90 -30.49
CA THR A 205 -16.55 149.73 -30.22
C THR A 205 -16.02 148.42 -30.79
N SER A 206 -16.74 147.29 -30.68
CA SER A 206 -16.29 146.02 -31.27
C SER A 206 -16.24 146.09 -32.80
N LEU A 207 -17.26 146.64 -33.45
CA LEU A 207 -17.28 146.84 -34.91
C LEU A 207 -16.15 147.76 -35.41
N ARG A 208 -15.74 148.76 -34.62
CA ARG A 208 -14.54 149.56 -34.91
C ARG A 208 -13.26 148.75 -34.77
N GLN A 209 -13.13 147.95 -33.72
CA GLN A 209 -11.96 147.08 -33.52
C GLN A 209 -11.85 146.01 -34.60
N GLU A 210 -12.96 145.44 -35.07
CA GLU A 210 -12.99 144.51 -36.21
C GLU A 210 -12.55 145.19 -37.51
N LEU A 211 -13.05 146.40 -37.82
CA LEU A 211 -12.63 147.16 -39.00
C LEU A 211 -11.14 147.55 -38.97
N GLU A 212 -10.61 147.95 -37.80
CA GLU A 212 -9.19 148.25 -37.64
C GLU A 212 -8.33 146.97 -37.79
N ALA A 213 -8.78 145.85 -37.23
CA ALA A 213 -8.11 144.55 -37.36
C ALA A 213 -8.08 144.05 -38.81
N LEU A 214 -9.22 144.14 -39.54
CA LEU A 214 -9.31 143.84 -40.97
C LEU A 214 -8.38 144.74 -41.79
N ARG A 215 -8.29 146.04 -41.45
CA ARG A 215 -7.35 146.96 -42.09
C ARG A 215 -5.91 146.52 -41.87
N THR A 216 -5.49 146.27 -40.63
CA THR A 216 -4.11 145.84 -40.33
C THR A 216 -3.76 144.51 -40.98
N SER A 217 -4.70 143.56 -41.04
CA SER A 217 -4.53 142.27 -41.71
C SER A 217 -4.30 142.44 -43.22
N SER A 218 -5.06 143.33 -43.87
CA SER A 218 -4.89 143.65 -45.31
C SER A 218 -3.56 144.35 -45.59
N GLU A 219 -3.18 145.33 -44.77
CA GLU A 219 -1.88 146.04 -44.86
C GLU A 219 -0.69 145.06 -44.69
N GLN A 220 -0.84 144.08 -43.79
CA GLN A 220 0.16 143.03 -43.52
C GLN A 220 0.24 142.01 -44.66
N GLN A 221 -0.89 141.52 -45.20
CA GLN A 221 -0.90 140.67 -46.41
C GLN A 221 -0.23 141.34 -47.60
N ARG A 222 -0.53 142.64 -47.84
CA ARG A 222 0.06 143.38 -48.94
C ARG A 222 1.58 143.49 -48.82
N SER A 223 2.06 143.66 -47.59
CA SER A 223 3.49 143.69 -47.26
C SER A 223 4.18 142.33 -47.45
N GLN A 224 3.52 141.23 -47.07
CA GLN A 224 4.01 139.86 -47.28
C GLN A 224 4.15 139.52 -48.77
N LEU A 225 3.11 139.77 -49.57
CA LEU A 225 3.14 139.54 -51.02
C LEU A 225 4.22 140.39 -51.72
N GLN A 226 4.43 141.64 -51.25
CA GLN A 226 5.48 142.49 -51.80
C GLN A 226 6.88 141.96 -51.48
N ALA A 227 7.11 141.36 -50.30
CA ALA A 227 8.36 140.69 -49.96
C ALA A 227 8.57 139.39 -50.76
N GLU A 228 7.51 138.60 -50.97
CA GLU A 228 7.54 137.38 -51.78
C GLU A 228 7.95 137.66 -53.23
N ILE A 229 7.40 138.71 -53.85
CA ILE A 229 7.77 139.15 -55.20
C ILE A 229 9.28 139.52 -55.30
N HIS A 230 9.87 140.10 -54.25
CA HIS A 230 11.31 140.38 -54.24
C HIS A 230 12.15 139.11 -54.09
N SER A 231 11.71 138.17 -53.25
CA SER A 231 12.33 136.84 -53.10
C SER A 231 12.32 136.05 -54.41
N LEU A 232 11.18 136.03 -55.10
CA LEU A 232 11.02 135.34 -56.39
C LEU A 232 11.90 135.95 -57.48
N LYS A 233 12.01 137.28 -57.58
CA LYS A 233 12.92 137.94 -58.53
C LYS A 233 14.41 137.69 -58.23
N ALA A 234 14.79 137.63 -56.95
CA ALA A 234 16.15 137.25 -56.58
C ALA A 234 16.46 135.79 -56.99
N ARG A 235 15.49 134.88 -56.81
CA ARG A 235 15.60 133.48 -57.24
C ARG A 235 15.64 133.32 -58.76
N GLU A 236 14.82 134.07 -59.49
CA GLU A 236 14.82 134.13 -60.96
C GLU A 236 16.20 134.56 -61.49
N SER A 237 16.75 135.65 -60.96
CA SER A 237 18.09 136.12 -61.33
C SER A 237 19.21 135.13 -60.99
N SER A 238 19.07 134.37 -59.88
CA SER A 238 20.02 133.32 -59.52
C SER A 238 19.97 132.15 -60.51
N LEU A 239 18.77 131.65 -60.82
CA LEU A 239 18.56 130.56 -61.77
C LEU A 239 19.04 130.93 -63.18
N GLN A 240 18.88 132.18 -63.61
CA GLN A 240 19.36 132.62 -64.92
C GLN A 240 20.90 132.68 -65.02
N ALA A 241 21.59 133.00 -63.91
CA ALA A 241 23.05 132.88 -63.83
C ALA A 241 23.50 131.40 -63.86
N GLU A 242 22.78 130.53 -63.15
CA GLU A 242 23.05 129.09 -63.06
C GLU A 242 22.85 128.38 -64.41
N LEU A 243 21.78 128.72 -65.15
CA LEU A 243 21.53 128.25 -66.51
C LEU A 243 22.64 128.70 -67.50
N SER A 244 23.11 129.94 -67.34
CA SER A 244 24.21 130.49 -68.14
C SER A 244 25.55 129.79 -67.85
N SER A 245 25.73 129.27 -66.64
CA SER A 245 26.89 128.44 -66.27
C SER A 245 26.84 127.08 -66.96
N GLN A 246 25.71 126.36 -66.86
CA GLN A 246 25.53 125.05 -67.51
C GLN A 246 25.70 125.12 -69.04
N GLN A 247 25.20 126.18 -69.69
CA GLN A 247 25.31 126.34 -71.15
C GLN A 247 26.77 126.48 -71.65
N ASN A 248 27.71 126.85 -70.77
CA ASN A 248 29.14 126.86 -71.08
C ASN A 248 29.83 125.50 -70.82
N GLN A 249 29.38 124.73 -69.83
CA GLN A 249 29.94 123.40 -69.51
C GLN A 249 29.67 122.37 -70.62
N VAL A 250 28.54 122.47 -71.32
CA VAL A 250 28.11 121.50 -72.37
C VAL A 250 28.93 121.60 -73.68
N LYS A 251 29.92 122.50 -73.78
CA LYS A 251 30.74 122.71 -74.99
C LYS A 251 32.14 122.11 -74.95
N GLU A 252 32.53 121.40 -73.88
CA GLU A 252 33.87 120.81 -73.75
C GLU A 252 33.85 119.31 -74.13
N PRO A 253 34.55 118.86 -75.20
CA PRO A 253 34.47 117.47 -75.68
C PRO A 253 35.00 116.41 -74.70
N SER A 254 35.86 116.81 -73.76
CA SER A 254 36.54 115.98 -72.77
C SER A 254 35.60 115.20 -71.84
N LEU A 255 34.46 115.78 -71.48
CA LEU A 255 33.51 115.18 -70.53
C LEU A 255 32.72 114.02 -71.16
N LEU A 256 32.39 114.11 -72.46
CA LEU A 256 31.60 113.09 -73.15
C LEU A 256 32.35 111.75 -73.27
N GLU A 257 33.66 111.80 -73.45
CA GLU A 257 34.51 110.60 -73.55
C GLU A 257 34.72 109.92 -72.18
N ALA A 258 34.67 110.69 -71.09
CA ALA A 258 34.66 110.17 -69.72
C ALA A 258 33.36 109.42 -69.39
N ASP A 259 32.20 109.92 -69.82
CA ASP A 259 30.92 109.22 -69.61
C ASP A 259 30.80 107.94 -70.45
N ILE A 260 31.34 107.92 -71.68
CA ILE A 260 31.37 106.71 -72.53
C ILE A 260 32.27 105.62 -71.93
N THR A 261 33.43 106.00 -71.38
CA THR A 261 34.35 105.02 -70.73
C THR A 261 33.74 104.49 -69.43
N LYS A 262 33.16 105.35 -68.61
CA LYS A 262 32.42 104.98 -67.38
C LYS A 262 31.21 104.09 -67.66
N THR A 263 30.49 104.31 -68.77
CA THR A 263 29.37 103.44 -69.18
C THR A 263 29.84 102.02 -69.45
N LYS A 264 30.96 101.85 -70.19
CA LYS A 264 31.55 100.52 -70.46
C LYS A 264 32.07 99.83 -69.20
N GLU A 265 32.56 100.61 -68.23
CA GLU A 265 32.95 100.07 -66.92
C GLU A 265 31.73 99.51 -66.15
N LEU A 266 30.61 100.24 -66.15
CA LEU A 266 29.35 99.78 -65.56
C LEU A 266 28.76 98.57 -66.31
N GLU A 267 28.86 98.51 -67.64
CA GLU A 267 28.48 97.33 -68.43
C GLU A 267 29.32 96.09 -68.04
N PHE A 268 30.63 96.26 -67.86
CA PHE A 268 31.52 95.20 -67.42
C PHE A 268 31.22 94.73 -65.98
N GLN A 269 30.99 95.67 -65.05
CA GLN A 269 30.58 95.37 -63.68
C GLN A 269 29.21 94.64 -63.64
N LEU A 270 28.26 95.02 -64.50
CA LEU A 270 26.97 94.36 -64.61
C LEU A 270 27.08 92.93 -65.15
N GLU A 271 27.91 92.69 -66.16
CA GLU A 271 28.13 91.32 -66.67
C GLU A 271 28.92 90.47 -65.66
N GLN A 272 29.88 91.06 -64.92
CA GLN A 272 30.55 90.40 -63.80
C GLN A 272 29.55 89.98 -62.72
N HIS A 273 28.69 90.89 -62.26
CA HIS A 273 27.65 90.56 -61.28
C HIS A 273 26.61 89.56 -61.82
N LYS A 274 26.36 89.53 -63.13
CA LYS A 274 25.49 88.54 -63.78
C LYS A 274 26.12 87.14 -63.78
N ILE A 275 27.42 87.02 -64.02
CA ILE A 275 28.18 85.77 -63.88
C ILE A 275 28.25 85.32 -62.41
N GLU A 276 28.47 86.27 -61.49
CA GLU A 276 28.46 86.02 -60.03
C GLU A 276 27.09 85.51 -59.56
N ASN A 277 25.99 86.14 -59.96
CA ASN A 277 24.63 85.69 -59.67
C ASN A 277 24.35 84.30 -60.27
N GLN A 278 24.80 84.01 -61.50
CA GLN A 278 24.68 82.65 -62.07
C GLN A 278 25.47 81.60 -61.26
N HIS A 279 26.64 81.96 -60.74
CA HIS A 279 27.43 81.07 -59.89
C HIS A 279 26.75 80.83 -58.53
N LEU A 280 26.24 81.88 -57.89
CA LEU A 280 25.48 81.79 -56.65
C LEU A 280 24.17 81.02 -56.81
N GLN A 281 23.44 81.24 -57.91
CA GLN A 281 22.22 80.49 -58.26
C GLN A 281 22.52 78.99 -58.41
N LYS A 282 23.67 78.63 -59.00
CA LYS A 282 24.12 77.23 -59.05
C LYS A 282 24.48 76.70 -57.66
N GLN A 283 25.24 77.45 -56.86
CA GLN A 283 25.59 77.02 -55.49
C GLN A 283 24.34 76.79 -54.63
N LEU A 284 23.29 77.61 -54.79
CA LEU A 284 21.99 77.41 -54.14
C LEU A 284 21.32 76.11 -54.63
N SER A 285 21.23 75.88 -55.94
CA SER A 285 20.68 74.62 -56.50
C SER A 285 21.45 73.36 -56.03
N ASP A 286 22.78 73.43 -55.99
CA ASP A 286 23.65 72.36 -55.47
C ASP A 286 23.43 72.16 -53.95
N LYS A 287 22.97 73.18 -53.21
CA LYS A 287 22.63 73.11 -51.77
C LYS A 287 21.22 72.60 -51.53
N ASP A 288 20.24 73.01 -52.33
CA ASP A 288 18.86 72.51 -52.28
C ASP A 288 18.82 70.99 -52.53
N PHE A 289 19.61 70.51 -53.51
CA PHE A 289 19.79 69.07 -53.74
C PHE A 289 20.45 68.34 -52.56
N GLN A 290 21.42 68.97 -51.86
CA GLN A 290 22.01 68.40 -50.64
C GLN A 290 20.99 68.33 -49.49
N LEU A 291 20.10 69.32 -49.37
CA LEU A 291 19.02 69.32 -48.37
C LEU A 291 17.98 68.23 -48.67
N GLU A 292 17.51 68.09 -49.92
CA GLU A 292 16.58 67.02 -50.30
C GLU A 292 17.18 65.62 -50.05
N GLN A 293 18.48 65.45 -50.32
CA GLN A 293 19.18 64.20 -50.02
C GLN A 293 19.24 63.93 -48.51
N LEU A 294 19.48 64.94 -47.68
CA LEU A 294 19.45 64.82 -46.21
C LEU A 294 18.04 64.46 -45.70
N ASP A 295 16.98 65.06 -46.24
CA ASP A 295 15.59 64.69 -45.90
C ASP A 295 15.21 63.28 -46.39
N SER A 296 15.86 62.77 -47.43
CA SER A 296 15.76 61.36 -47.86
C SER A 296 16.52 60.40 -46.94
N TYR A 297 17.65 60.81 -46.35
CA TYR A 297 18.31 60.04 -45.28
C TYR A 297 17.50 60.07 -43.98
N ARG A 298 16.97 61.23 -43.59
CA ARG A 298 16.14 61.41 -42.39
C ARG A 298 14.89 60.53 -42.43
N ARG A 299 14.09 60.60 -43.49
CA ARG A 299 12.89 59.75 -43.64
C ARG A 299 13.20 58.25 -43.52
N ARG A 300 14.33 57.80 -44.07
CA ARG A 300 14.80 56.40 -43.93
C ARG A 300 15.26 56.05 -42.52
N ALA A 301 15.81 57.01 -41.77
CA ALA A 301 16.11 56.84 -40.34
C ALA A 301 14.80 56.71 -39.54
N ASP A 302 13.85 57.62 -39.74
CA ASP A 302 12.52 57.62 -39.09
C ASP A 302 11.75 56.30 -39.39
N GLU A 303 11.78 55.83 -40.64
CA GLU A 303 11.25 54.51 -41.02
C GLU A 303 11.95 53.33 -40.33
N SER A 304 13.27 53.42 -40.10
CA SER A 304 14.04 52.36 -39.45
C SER A 304 13.79 52.34 -37.94
N GLU A 305 13.64 53.50 -37.30
CA GLU A 305 13.26 53.62 -35.89
C GLU A 305 11.84 53.07 -35.67
N SER A 306 10.89 53.39 -36.56
CA SER A 306 9.54 52.81 -36.53
C SER A 306 9.55 51.27 -36.60
N LYS A 307 10.37 50.69 -37.48
CA LYS A 307 10.55 49.22 -37.58
C LYS A 307 11.22 48.63 -36.33
N ILE A 308 12.19 49.33 -35.74
CA ILE A 308 12.83 48.92 -34.47
C ILE A 308 11.80 48.92 -33.33
N LEU A 309 10.96 49.96 -33.24
CA LEU A 309 9.88 50.04 -32.23
C LEU A 309 8.84 48.94 -32.42
N GLN A 310 8.45 48.61 -33.66
CA GLN A 310 7.58 47.47 -33.96
C GLN A 310 8.21 46.16 -33.47
N HIS A 311 9.46 45.86 -33.87
CA HIS A 311 10.13 44.63 -33.45
C HIS A 311 10.37 44.57 -31.93
N GLN A 312 10.62 45.71 -31.28
CA GLN A 312 10.72 45.80 -29.81
C GLN A 312 9.38 45.42 -29.13
N ALA A 313 8.25 45.83 -29.70
CA ALA A 313 6.92 45.45 -29.23
C ALA A 313 6.59 43.96 -29.49
N GLU A 314 6.97 43.43 -30.66
CA GLU A 314 6.85 42.01 -31.01
C GLU A 314 7.68 41.12 -30.06
N ILE A 315 8.94 41.48 -29.81
CA ILE A 315 9.82 40.81 -28.83
C ILE A 315 9.19 40.85 -27.43
N SER A 316 8.66 42.01 -27.00
CA SER A 316 8.01 42.14 -25.69
C SER A 316 6.75 41.26 -25.57
N SER A 317 5.97 41.14 -26.64
CA SER A 317 4.82 40.23 -26.72
C SER A 317 5.23 38.76 -26.64
N LEU A 318 6.26 38.36 -27.39
CA LEU A 318 6.80 36.98 -27.37
C LEU A 318 7.39 36.62 -26.01
N GLN A 319 8.09 37.55 -25.34
CA GLN A 319 8.58 37.37 -23.97
C GLN A 319 7.44 37.15 -22.98
N SER A 320 6.36 37.93 -23.09
CA SER A 320 5.16 37.77 -22.24
C SER A 320 4.46 36.43 -22.47
N GLN A 321 4.34 35.99 -23.73
CA GLN A 321 3.78 34.68 -24.08
C GLN A 321 4.66 33.53 -23.57
N LEU A 322 5.99 33.64 -23.70
CA LEU A 322 6.94 32.64 -23.22
C LEU A 322 6.92 32.55 -21.68
N GLN A 323 6.86 33.68 -20.97
CA GLN A 323 6.71 33.69 -19.51
C GLN A 323 5.38 33.06 -19.09
N THR A 324 4.29 33.35 -19.81
CA THR A 324 2.98 32.73 -19.54
C THR A 324 3.03 31.22 -19.73
N LYS A 325 3.64 30.73 -20.82
CA LYS A 325 3.81 29.29 -21.06
C LYS A 325 4.77 28.61 -20.08
N SER A 326 5.80 29.31 -19.61
CA SER A 326 6.66 28.84 -18.51
C SER A 326 5.87 28.69 -17.21
N ASN A 327 5.05 29.68 -16.85
CA ASN A 327 4.18 29.63 -15.66
C ASN A 327 3.13 28.50 -15.76
N GLU A 328 2.49 28.33 -16.93
CA GLU A 328 1.56 27.23 -17.20
C GLU A 328 2.24 25.86 -17.03
N LEU A 329 3.42 25.66 -17.61
CA LEU A 329 4.16 24.40 -17.53
C LEU A 329 4.61 24.10 -16.09
N SER A 330 5.08 25.10 -15.35
CA SER A 330 5.44 24.96 -13.94
C SER A 330 4.23 24.59 -13.07
N SER A 331 3.07 25.24 -13.30
CA SER A 331 1.82 24.91 -12.62
C SER A 331 1.35 23.49 -12.94
N TYR A 332 1.35 23.10 -14.22
CA TYR A 332 1.00 21.75 -14.66
C TYR A 332 1.92 20.70 -14.02
N SER A 333 3.24 20.92 -14.03
CA SER A 333 4.19 20.00 -13.41
C SER A 333 3.98 19.88 -11.90
N CYS A 334 3.74 20.99 -11.19
CA CYS A 334 3.47 20.99 -9.75
C CYS A 334 2.19 20.21 -9.42
N ASN A 335 1.09 20.50 -10.12
CA ASN A 335 -0.20 19.81 -9.94
C ASN A 335 -0.10 18.32 -10.28
N LYS A 336 0.75 17.95 -11.24
CA LYS A 336 0.98 16.54 -11.61
C LYS A 336 1.86 15.81 -10.61
N CYS A 337 2.83 16.48 -9.98
CA CYS A 337 3.55 15.93 -8.83
C CYS A 337 2.60 15.64 -7.67
N THR A 338 1.73 16.58 -7.28
CA THR A 338 0.79 16.36 -6.18
C THR A 338 -0.22 15.24 -6.49
N GLU A 339 -0.73 15.14 -7.72
CA GLU A 339 -1.61 14.03 -8.15
C GLU A 339 -0.91 12.65 -8.06
N LEU A 340 0.41 12.61 -8.29
CA LEU A 340 1.22 11.39 -8.18
C LEU A 340 1.56 11.06 -6.71
N GLU A 341 1.79 12.07 -5.88
CA GLU A 341 2.01 11.93 -4.43
C GLU A 341 0.74 11.41 -3.72
N GLU A 342 -0.43 11.94 -4.07
CA GLU A 342 -1.74 11.45 -3.58
C GLU A 342 -1.96 9.97 -3.95
N LYS A 343 -1.69 9.61 -5.21
CA LYS A 343 -1.81 8.21 -5.68
C LYS A 343 -0.80 7.28 -5.04
N LEU A 344 0.43 7.75 -4.80
CA LEU A 344 1.45 6.98 -4.08
C LEU A 344 0.99 6.71 -2.64
N ALA A 345 0.46 7.72 -1.95
CA ALA A 345 -0.09 7.58 -0.60
C ALA A 345 -1.31 6.63 -0.56
N GLU A 346 -2.21 6.68 -1.54
CA GLU A 346 -3.31 5.72 -1.67
C GLU A 346 -2.81 4.28 -1.84
N ILE A 347 -1.84 4.06 -2.75
CA ILE A 347 -1.22 2.75 -2.98
C ILE A 347 -0.54 2.23 -1.70
N THR A 348 0.17 3.08 -0.96
CA THR A 348 0.77 2.72 0.34
C THR A 348 -0.29 2.29 1.35
N GLN A 349 -1.38 3.05 1.51
CA GLN A 349 -2.48 2.67 2.41
C GLN A 349 -3.18 1.37 2.00
N LEU A 350 -3.33 1.11 0.70
CA LEU A 350 -3.87 -0.15 0.19
C LEU A 350 -2.93 -1.34 0.49
N TYR A 351 -1.63 -1.14 0.32
CA TYR A 351 -0.61 -2.14 0.64
C TYR A 351 -0.57 -2.47 2.15
N GLU A 352 -0.66 -1.46 3.02
CA GLU A 352 -0.81 -1.65 4.47
C GLU A 352 -2.08 -2.42 4.83
N LYS A 353 -3.23 -2.07 4.23
CA LYS A 353 -4.50 -2.80 4.43
C LYS A 353 -4.40 -4.27 3.99
N VAL A 354 -3.72 -4.56 2.88
CA VAL A 354 -3.46 -5.93 2.41
C VAL A 354 -2.56 -6.69 3.38
N ASN A 355 -1.47 -6.09 3.86
CA ASN A 355 -0.57 -6.71 4.84
C ASN A 355 -1.26 -6.99 6.19
N LEU A 356 -2.08 -6.06 6.67
CA LEU A 356 -2.92 -6.27 7.87
C LEU A 356 -3.97 -7.38 7.65
N GLY A 357 -4.58 -7.43 6.46
CA GLY A 357 -5.50 -8.51 6.07
C GLY A 357 -4.81 -9.88 6.06
N ARG A 358 -3.62 -9.96 5.47
CA ARG A 358 -2.78 -11.17 5.47
C ARG A 358 -2.40 -11.60 6.89
N SER A 359 -1.88 -10.69 7.71
CA SER A 359 -1.49 -10.99 9.09
C SER A 359 -2.67 -11.52 9.93
N ARG A 360 -3.89 -10.99 9.73
CA ARG A 360 -5.12 -11.53 10.33
C ARG A 360 -5.45 -12.93 9.81
N SER A 361 -5.30 -13.18 8.51
CA SER A 361 -5.50 -14.51 7.90
C SER A 361 -4.50 -15.53 8.45
N ASP A 362 -3.21 -15.18 8.51
CA ASP A 362 -2.15 -16.04 9.03
C ASP A 362 -2.40 -16.37 10.53
N SER A 363 -2.90 -15.40 11.30
CA SER A 363 -3.32 -15.60 12.70
C SER A 363 -4.52 -16.56 12.83
N LEU A 364 -5.56 -16.39 12.00
CA LEU A 364 -6.74 -17.25 11.99
C LEU A 364 -6.41 -18.68 11.53
N ILE A 365 -5.46 -18.83 10.60
CA ILE A 365 -4.94 -20.13 10.17
C ILE A 365 -4.21 -20.82 11.34
N ALA A 366 -3.38 -20.11 12.09
CA ALA A 366 -2.71 -20.65 13.28
C ALA A 366 -3.69 -21.07 14.38
N GLU A 367 -4.73 -20.26 14.65
CA GLU A 367 -5.80 -20.60 15.59
C GLU A 367 -6.56 -21.87 15.14
N THR A 368 -6.94 -21.93 13.86
CA THR A 368 -7.63 -23.11 13.28
C THR A 368 -6.75 -24.36 13.34
N GLN A 369 -5.43 -24.23 13.19
CA GLN A 369 -4.49 -25.33 13.34
C GLN A 369 -4.36 -25.82 14.81
N SER A 370 -4.42 -24.91 15.80
CA SER A 370 -4.49 -25.30 17.22
C SER A 370 -5.76 -26.08 17.52
N GLN A 371 -6.92 -25.54 17.13
CA GLN A 371 -8.23 -26.19 17.30
C GLN A 371 -8.29 -27.57 16.61
N LEU A 372 -7.63 -27.72 15.44
CA LEU A 372 -7.49 -29.02 14.77
C LEU A 372 -6.62 -30.01 15.57
N GLY A 373 -5.53 -29.56 16.19
CA GLY A 373 -4.69 -30.38 17.07
C GLY A 373 -5.41 -30.83 18.35
N GLU A 374 -6.17 -29.92 18.96
CA GLU A 374 -7.06 -30.22 20.10
C GLU A 374 -8.13 -31.25 19.70
N MET A 375 -8.80 -31.07 18.57
CA MET A 375 -9.78 -32.03 18.04
C MET A 375 -9.18 -33.41 17.73
N GLN A 376 -7.95 -33.46 17.19
CA GLN A 376 -7.22 -34.73 16.98
C GLN A 376 -6.91 -35.43 18.32
N THR A 377 -6.54 -34.67 19.35
CA THR A 377 -6.28 -35.17 20.70
C THR A 377 -7.57 -35.72 21.33
N ILE A 378 -8.68 -34.98 21.24
CA ILE A 378 -10.01 -35.44 21.70
C ILE A 378 -10.43 -36.71 20.95
N LYS A 379 -10.18 -36.80 19.64
CA LYS A 379 -10.46 -38.00 18.84
C LYS A 379 -9.66 -39.22 19.32
N GLN A 380 -8.37 -39.06 19.67
CA GLN A 380 -7.58 -40.15 20.27
C GLN A 380 -8.13 -40.55 21.65
N GLN A 381 -8.46 -39.59 22.50
CA GLN A 381 -9.06 -39.86 23.83
C GLN A 381 -10.40 -40.59 23.71
N TYR A 382 -11.24 -40.22 22.74
CA TYR A 382 -12.50 -40.90 22.44
C TYR A 382 -12.28 -42.35 22.01
N LEU A 383 -11.38 -42.60 21.05
CA LEU A 383 -11.05 -43.97 20.60
C LEU A 383 -10.51 -44.83 21.75
N ALA A 384 -9.58 -44.30 22.55
CA ALA A 384 -9.06 -44.97 23.75
C ALA A 384 -10.13 -45.13 24.86
N SER A 385 -11.24 -44.39 24.82
CA SER A 385 -12.40 -44.62 25.69
C SER A 385 -13.35 -45.67 25.12
N GLN A 386 -13.47 -45.75 23.80
CA GLN A 386 -14.28 -46.75 23.10
C GLN A 386 -13.68 -48.15 23.23
N GLU A 387 -12.36 -48.31 23.07
CA GLU A 387 -11.69 -49.61 23.30
C GLU A 387 -11.87 -50.11 24.75
N ARG A 388 -11.80 -49.20 25.73
CA ARG A 388 -12.09 -49.52 27.14
C ARG A 388 -13.55 -49.91 27.39
N LEU A 389 -14.50 -49.29 26.68
CA LEU A 389 -15.92 -49.64 26.74
C LEU A 389 -16.15 -51.05 26.17
N ASP A 390 -15.58 -51.35 25.00
CA ASP A 390 -15.69 -52.65 24.35
C ASP A 390 -15.08 -53.77 25.22
N ASP A 391 -13.93 -53.53 25.85
CA ASP A 391 -13.32 -54.50 26.78
C ASP A 391 -14.14 -54.67 28.07
N MET A 392 -14.75 -53.61 28.59
CA MET A 392 -15.69 -53.71 29.72
C MET A 392 -16.97 -54.47 29.32
N MET A 393 -17.46 -54.33 28.08
CA MET A 393 -18.58 -55.14 27.55
C MET A 393 -18.19 -56.62 27.42
N LYS A 394 -16.99 -56.93 26.89
CA LYS A 394 -16.45 -58.30 26.83
C LYS A 394 -16.29 -58.91 28.23
N GLN A 395 -15.93 -58.12 29.24
CA GLN A 395 -15.87 -58.58 30.63
C GLN A 395 -17.27 -58.84 31.22
N ASN A 396 -18.25 -57.96 30.97
CA ASN A 396 -19.63 -58.17 31.42
C ASN A 396 -20.27 -59.41 30.79
N LEU A 397 -20.05 -59.66 29.50
CA LEU A 397 -20.50 -60.89 28.84
C LEU A 397 -19.94 -62.14 29.53
N LYS A 398 -18.62 -62.17 29.79
CA LYS A 398 -17.95 -63.28 30.52
C LYS A 398 -18.37 -63.44 31.98
N LEU A 399 -18.85 -62.37 32.61
CA LEU A 399 -19.43 -62.43 33.96
C LEU A 399 -20.86 -62.99 33.91
N ASN A 400 -21.67 -62.59 32.93
CA ASN A 400 -23.01 -63.16 32.72
C ASN A 400 -22.96 -64.65 32.32
N GLU A 401 -22.01 -65.05 31.47
CA GLU A 401 -21.73 -66.47 31.17
C GLU A 401 -21.47 -67.27 32.46
N LYS A 402 -20.55 -66.79 33.31
CA LYS A 402 -20.24 -67.42 34.61
C LYS A 402 -21.37 -67.39 35.62
N ILE A 403 -22.22 -66.36 35.61
CA ILE A 403 -23.42 -66.30 36.44
C ILE A 403 -24.39 -67.39 35.99
N SER A 404 -24.62 -67.55 34.68
CA SER A 404 -25.48 -68.61 34.14
C SER A 404 -24.93 -70.01 34.44
N GLU A 405 -23.62 -70.24 34.30
CA GLU A 405 -22.95 -71.47 34.74
C GLU A 405 -23.23 -71.78 36.22
N LYS A 406 -23.14 -70.77 37.10
CA LYS A 406 -23.39 -70.92 38.54
C LYS A 406 -24.88 -71.05 38.90
N GLU A 407 -25.78 -70.47 38.13
CA GLU A 407 -27.22 -70.69 38.28
C GLU A 407 -27.60 -72.13 37.92
N ILE A 408 -26.98 -72.70 36.88
CA ILE A 408 -27.13 -74.12 36.50
C ILE A 408 -26.55 -75.03 37.60
N GLU A 409 -25.35 -74.74 38.10
CA GLU A 409 -24.73 -75.50 39.22
C GLU A 409 -25.61 -75.49 40.47
N VAL A 410 -26.16 -74.32 40.84
CA VAL A 410 -27.11 -74.18 41.96
C VAL A 410 -28.44 -74.91 41.70
N ALA A 411 -28.91 -74.97 40.45
CA ALA A 411 -30.10 -75.75 40.09
C ALA A 411 -29.86 -77.27 40.24
N THR A 412 -28.70 -77.76 39.80
CA THR A 412 -28.27 -79.16 39.96
C THR A 412 -28.13 -79.53 41.44
N LEU A 413 -27.42 -78.73 42.24
CA LEU A 413 -27.26 -78.96 43.68
C LEU A 413 -28.61 -78.94 44.43
N LYS A 414 -29.57 -78.11 44.00
CA LYS A 414 -30.94 -78.13 44.54
C LYS A 414 -31.72 -79.39 44.15
N ALA A 415 -31.47 -79.97 42.98
CA ALA A 415 -32.06 -81.23 42.57
C ALA A 415 -31.47 -82.42 43.35
N GLU A 416 -30.14 -82.45 43.54
CA GLU A 416 -29.44 -83.45 44.36
C GLU A 416 -29.87 -83.38 45.82
N MET A 417 -29.94 -82.18 46.41
CA MET A 417 -30.45 -81.97 47.78
C MET A 417 -31.91 -82.46 47.93
N LYS A 418 -32.77 -82.23 46.93
CA LYS A 418 -34.13 -82.79 46.93
C LYS A 418 -34.12 -84.31 46.87
N LYS A 419 -33.27 -84.90 46.02
CA LYS A 419 -33.12 -86.36 45.93
C LYS A 419 -32.68 -86.94 47.27
N TRP A 420 -31.61 -86.44 47.88
CA TRP A 420 -31.15 -86.92 49.20
C TRP A 420 -32.21 -86.74 50.30
N SER A 421 -33.04 -85.68 50.23
CA SER A 421 -34.16 -85.50 51.15
C SER A 421 -35.27 -86.56 50.97
N MET A 422 -35.49 -87.03 49.73
CA MET A 422 -36.37 -88.16 49.44
C MET A 422 -35.75 -89.49 49.87
N ASP A 423 -34.49 -89.75 49.50
CA ASP A 423 -33.74 -90.95 49.87
C ASP A 423 -33.69 -91.12 51.42
N MET A 424 -33.48 -90.01 52.15
CA MET A 424 -33.49 -89.98 53.62
C MET A 424 -34.88 -90.22 54.22
N ALA A 425 -35.94 -89.68 53.61
CA ALA A 425 -37.32 -89.94 54.04
C ALA A 425 -37.72 -91.41 53.81
N GLU A 426 -37.27 -92.02 52.71
CA GLU A 426 -37.47 -93.45 52.46
C GLU A 426 -36.70 -94.31 53.47
N LEU A 427 -35.43 -94.02 53.72
CA LEU A 427 -34.64 -94.68 54.77
C LEU A 427 -35.29 -94.58 56.16
N GLN A 428 -35.86 -93.41 56.50
CA GLN A 428 -36.59 -93.22 57.75
C GLN A 428 -37.90 -94.02 57.81
N ALA A 429 -38.59 -94.20 56.67
CA ALA A 429 -39.76 -95.08 56.57
C ALA A 429 -39.35 -96.56 56.71
N GLN A 430 -38.34 -97.02 55.98
CA GLN A 430 -37.80 -98.39 56.06
C GLN A 430 -37.35 -98.74 57.49
N HIS A 431 -36.63 -97.84 58.17
CA HIS A 431 -36.24 -97.99 59.58
C HIS A 431 -37.46 -98.07 60.51
N SER A 432 -38.54 -97.35 60.21
CA SER A 432 -39.79 -97.40 61.00
C SER A 432 -40.50 -98.75 60.85
N THR A 433 -40.53 -99.32 59.64
CA THR A 433 -41.04 -100.69 59.39
C THR A 433 -40.20 -101.74 60.12
N LEU A 434 -38.88 -101.73 59.94
CA LEU A 434 -37.97 -102.67 60.62
C LEU A 434 -38.08 -102.63 62.15
N LYS A 435 -38.35 -101.45 62.73
CA LYS A 435 -38.61 -101.28 64.15
C LYS A 435 -39.95 -101.91 64.59
N SER A 436 -40.96 -101.88 63.73
CA SER A 436 -42.24 -102.58 63.94
C SER A 436 -42.03 -104.10 63.88
N ASP A 437 -41.36 -104.60 62.85
CA ASP A 437 -41.07 -106.03 62.67
C ASP A 437 -40.28 -106.59 63.85
N SER A 438 -39.27 -105.85 64.34
CA SER A 438 -38.50 -106.18 65.54
C SER A 438 -39.38 -106.27 66.80
N SER A 439 -40.38 -105.39 66.93
CA SER A 439 -41.35 -105.42 68.03
C SER A 439 -42.30 -106.61 67.94
N GLU A 440 -42.76 -106.97 66.75
CA GLU A 440 -43.57 -108.18 66.53
C GLU A 440 -42.77 -109.46 66.83
N HIS A 441 -41.54 -109.55 66.33
CA HIS A 441 -40.65 -110.69 66.62
C HIS A 441 -40.40 -110.83 68.13
N ARG A 442 -40.30 -109.72 68.86
CA ARG A 442 -40.21 -109.72 70.32
C ARG A 442 -41.47 -110.30 70.97
N GLN A 443 -42.66 -109.82 70.60
CA GLN A 443 -43.93 -110.34 71.15
C GLN A 443 -44.14 -111.83 70.82
N ARG A 444 -43.78 -112.27 69.61
CA ARG A 444 -43.82 -113.70 69.22
C ARG A 444 -42.87 -114.54 70.09
N SER A 445 -41.66 -114.04 70.37
CA SER A 445 -40.69 -114.70 71.25
C SER A 445 -41.18 -114.78 72.71
N GLU A 446 -41.76 -113.69 73.24
CA GLU A 446 -42.35 -113.65 74.57
C GLU A 446 -43.56 -114.62 74.69
N SER A 447 -44.40 -114.70 73.65
CA SER A 447 -45.50 -115.68 73.57
C SER A 447 -44.99 -117.12 73.66
N VAL A 448 -44.04 -117.51 72.80
CA VAL A 448 -43.44 -118.86 72.79
C VAL A 448 -42.77 -119.18 74.14
N HIS A 449 -42.16 -118.20 74.81
CA HIS A 449 -41.62 -118.40 76.15
C HIS A 449 -42.71 -118.73 77.18
N THR A 450 -43.88 -118.10 77.13
CA THR A 450 -45.00 -118.47 78.03
C THR A 450 -45.63 -119.83 77.70
N GLU A 451 -45.56 -120.29 76.45
CA GLU A 451 -45.97 -121.66 76.08
C GLU A 451 -44.97 -122.70 76.60
N PHE A 452 -43.66 -122.42 76.48
CA PHE A 452 -42.61 -123.25 77.06
C PHE A 452 -42.77 -123.42 78.58
N GLN A 453 -43.05 -122.34 79.32
CA GLN A 453 -43.28 -122.42 80.76
C GLN A 453 -44.48 -123.34 81.12
N LYS A 454 -45.58 -123.30 80.34
CA LYS A 454 -46.74 -124.20 80.52
C LYS A 454 -46.40 -125.66 80.24
N ALA A 455 -45.56 -125.92 79.23
CA ALA A 455 -45.05 -127.26 78.93
C ALA A 455 -44.16 -127.78 80.08
N GLU A 456 -43.31 -126.93 80.66
CA GLU A 456 -42.45 -127.29 81.79
C GLU A 456 -43.26 -127.60 83.07
N THR A 457 -44.31 -126.84 83.37
CA THR A 457 -45.17 -127.12 84.55
C THR A 457 -45.95 -128.42 84.38
N THR A 458 -46.52 -128.69 83.20
CA THR A 458 -47.24 -129.95 82.93
C THR A 458 -46.32 -131.17 82.92
N LEU A 459 -45.06 -131.02 82.48
CA LEU A 459 -44.05 -132.09 82.61
C LEU A 459 -43.74 -132.41 84.09
N LYS A 460 -43.62 -131.40 84.96
CA LYS A 460 -43.42 -131.61 86.42
C LYS A 460 -44.62 -132.29 87.09
N GLU A 461 -45.85 -131.98 86.67
CA GLU A 461 -47.04 -132.71 87.12
C GLU A 461 -47.05 -134.18 86.69
N LEU A 462 -46.63 -134.47 85.45
CA LEU A 462 -46.54 -135.85 84.96
C LEU A 462 -45.44 -136.62 85.73
N GLN A 463 -44.29 -136.00 85.96
CA GLN A 463 -43.19 -136.60 86.71
C GLN A 463 -43.58 -136.96 88.16
N THR A 464 -44.35 -136.09 88.84
CA THR A 464 -44.88 -136.40 90.18
C THR A 464 -45.95 -137.48 90.18
N LYS A 465 -46.80 -137.57 89.13
CA LYS A 465 -47.74 -138.68 88.93
C LYS A 465 -47.01 -140.01 88.73
N CYS A 466 -45.92 -140.04 87.95
CA CYS A 466 -45.09 -141.24 87.77
C CYS A 466 -44.48 -141.72 89.10
N ALA A 467 -43.81 -140.84 89.85
CA ALA A 467 -43.20 -141.19 91.13
C ALA A 467 -44.21 -141.73 92.16
N HIS A 468 -45.44 -141.21 92.16
CA HIS A 468 -46.52 -141.73 93.02
C HIS A 468 -46.95 -143.15 92.62
N LEU A 469 -47.03 -143.45 91.31
CA LEU A 469 -47.34 -144.79 90.81
C LEU A 469 -46.22 -145.80 91.10
N GLU A 470 -44.95 -145.40 90.95
CA GLU A 470 -43.78 -146.23 91.27
C GLU A 470 -43.77 -146.65 92.75
N LYS A 471 -43.97 -145.68 93.67
CA LYS A 471 -44.06 -145.97 95.11
C LYS A 471 -45.17 -146.98 95.42
N LYS A 472 -46.35 -146.79 94.84
CA LYS A 472 -47.50 -147.69 95.02
C LYS A 472 -47.24 -149.09 94.47
N ASN A 473 -46.41 -149.20 93.43
CA ASN A 473 -45.96 -150.48 92.88
C ASN A 473 -45.00 -151.21 93.83
N GLN A 474 -44.08 -150.50 94.48
CA GLN A 474 -43.18 -151.06 95.50
C GLN A 474 -43.91 -151.47 96.79
N GLU A 475 -44.95 -150.73 97.19
CA GLU A 475 -45.86 -151.12 98.29
C GLU A 475 -46.60 -152.44 97.98
N LEU A 476 -46.96 -152.68 96.71
CA LEU A 476 -47.54 -153.96 96.27
C LEU A 476 -46.48 -155.10 96.21
N THR A 477 -45.27 -154.83 95.71
CA THR A 477 -44.19 -155.83 95.64
C THR A 477 -43.81 -156.36 97.02
N THR A 478 -43.60 -155.48 98.00
CA THR A 478 -43.20 -155.85 99.38
C THR A 478 -44.29 -156.65 100.11
N SER A 479 -45.58 -156.39 99.80
CA SER A 479 -46.70 -157.22 100.26
C SER A 479 -46.63 -158.65 99.69
N ILE A 480 -46.35 -158.80 98.40
CA ILE A 480 -46.21 -160.10 97.72
C ILE A 480 -45.01 -160.89 98.26
N GLU A 481 -43.88 -160.25 98.55
CA GLU A 481 -42.71 -160.89 99.15
C GLU A 481 -43.01 -161.45 100.56
N THR A 482 -43.77 -160.70 101.36
CA THR A 482 -44.16 -161.09 102.72
C THR A 482 -45.03 -162.36 102.70
N ILE A 483 -46.03 -162.41 101.81
CA ILE A 483 -46.92 -163.58 101.63
C ILE A 483 -46.16 -164.83 101.16
N ASN A 484 -45.15 -164.67 100.31
CA ASN A 484 -44.32 -165.78 99.83
C ASN A 484 -43.45 -166.40 100.94
N LYS A 485 -43.04 -165.60 101.94
CA LYS A 485 -42.20 -166.05 103.06
C LYS A 485 -42.97 -166.96 104.02
N GLU A 486 -44.21 -166.61 104.40
CA GLU A 486 -45.06 -167.51 105.20
C GLU A 486 -45.40 -168.83 104.49
N ASN A 487 -45.42 -168.81 103.15
CA ASN A 487 -45.70 -170.00 102.32
C ASN A 487 -44.52 -170.97 102.24
N THR A 488 -43.28 -170.51 102.51
CA THR A 488 -42.08 -171.35 102.38
C THR A 488 -41.84 -172.21 103.63
N ASP A 489 -41.98 -171.64 104.83
CA ASP A 489 -41.73 -172.36 106.11
C ASP A 489 -42.70 -173.54 106.32
N LYS A 490 -43.98 -173.35 105.97
CA LYS A 490 -45.01 -174.42 106.02
C LYS A 490 -44.69 -175.55 105.03
N ARG A 491 -44.06 -175.24 103.89
CA ARG A 491 -43.77 -176.18 102.80
C ARG A 491 -42.56 -177.07 103.08
N GLN A 492 -41.56 -176.61 103.85
CA GLN A 492 -40.38 -177.43 104.19
C GLN A 492 -40.70 -178.63 105.10
N LYS A 493 -41.64 -178.51 106.05
CA LYS A 493 -42.05 -179.64 106.90
C LYS A 493 -42.79 -180.75 106.14
N ALA A 494 -43.58 -180.40 105.11
CA ALA A 494 -44.26 -181.38 104.27
C ALA A 494 -43.32 -182.10 103.28
N LYS A 495 -42.23 -181.45 102.87
CA LYS A 495 -41.31 -181.96 101.83
C LYS A 495 -40.52 -183.21 102.25
N ALA A 496 -40.46 -183.52 103.54
CA ALA A 496 -39.89 -184.76 104.06
C ALA A 496 -40.82 -185.99 103.93
N LEU A 497 -42.14 -185.78 103.72
CA LEU A 497 -43.12 -186.87 103.73
C LEU A 497 -43.33 -187.50 102.35
N VAL A 498 -43.33 -186.69 101.28
CA VAL A 498 -43.67 -187.14 99.92
C VAL A 498 -42.43 -187.11 99.01
N GLN A 499 -41.37 -187.76 99.49
CA GLN A 499 -40.28 -188.32 98.69
C GLN A 499 -40.75 -189.53 97.84
N SER A 500 -42.05 -189.65 97.57
CA SER A 500 -42.71 -190.83 96.99
C SER A 500 -43.49 -190.58 95.69
N LEU A 501 -43.62 -189.32 95.23
CA LEU A 501 -44.36 -188.95 94.02
C LEU A 501 -43.56 -187.92 93.18
N VAL A 502 -42.52 -188.30 92.42
CA VAL A 502 -42.56 -188.96 91.07
C VAL A 502 -43.02 -188.03 89.92
N SER A 503 -43.66 -186.89 90.21
CA SER A 503 -44.21 -185.95 89.21
C SER A 503 -43.83 -184.50 89.53
N GLU A 504 -43.26 -183.66 88.65
CA GLU A 504 -42.78 -183.79 87.26
C GLU A 504 -41.62 -182.77 87.09
N LYS A 505 -40.43 -183.08 86.58
CA LYS A 505 -40.07 -183.52 85.20
C LYS A 505 -40.40 -182.52 84.07
N THR A 506 -41.45 -181.70 84.17
CA THR A 506 -41.98 -180.92 83.02
C THR A 506 -41.54 -179.45 83.00
N SER A 507 -41.30 -178.83 84.16
CA SER A 507 -41.16 -177.35 84.29
C SER A 507 -39.79 -176.74 83.92
N LEU A 508 -38.88 -177.47 83.26
CA LEU A 508 -37.47 -177.06 83.07
C LEU A 508 -37.15 -176.38 81.71
N LEU A 509 -38.15 -176.02 80.90
CA LEU A 509 -37.94 -175.65 79.48
C LEU A 509 -37.86 -174.15 79.16
N GLU A 510 -38.35 -173.24 80.02
CA GLU A 510 -38.63 -171.86 79.60
C GLU A 510 -37.47 -170.86 79.77
N ALA A 511 -36.43 -171.19 80.56
CA ALA A 511 -35.37 -170.25 80.96
C ALA A 511 -34.41 -169.79 79.84
N LYS A 512 -34.53 -170.30 78.60
CA LYS A 512 -33.55 -170.11 77.51
C LYS A 512 -33.74 -168.84 76.66
N SER A 513 -34.89 -168.16 76.78
CA SER A 513 -35.36 -167.18 75.77
C SER A 513 -34.72 -165.77 75.86
N GLY A 514 -34.23 -165.35 77.03
CA GLY A 514 -33.98 -163.93 77.31
C GLY A 514 -32.78 -163.25 76.64
N LEU A 515 -31.68 -163.98 76.43
CA LEU A 515 -30.36 -163.36 76.19
C LEU A 515 -30.11 -162.79 74.79
N GLN A 516 -30.97 -163.08 73.80
CA GLN A 516 -30.72 -162.70 72.41
C GLN A 516 -30.94 -161.20 72.11
N LYS A 517 -31.76 -160.49 72.91
CA LYS A 517 -32.29 -159.16 72.54
C LYS A 517 -31.36 -157.97 72.79
N GLU A 518 -30.34 -158.10 73.65
CA GLU A 518 -29.49 -156.96 74.03
C GLU A 518 -28.40 -156.66 72.97
N VAL A 519 -28.04 -157.64 72.13
CA VAL A 519 -26.97 -157.53 71.12
C VAL A 519 -27.32 -156.54 70.01
N ASP A 520 -28.59 -156.47 69.61
CA ASP A 520 -29.03 -155.63 68.49
C ASP A 520 -29.09 -154.13 68.85
N ARG A 521 -29.40 -153.82 70.11
CA ARG A 521 -29.53 -152.43 70.61
C ARG A 521 -28.27 -151.61 70.43
N LEU A 522 -27.10 -152.19 70.76
CA LEU A 522 -25.81 -151.51 70.73
C LEU A 522 -25.27 -151.25 69.32
N ARG A 523 -25.85 -151.85 68.27
CA ARG A 523 -25.44 -151.62 66.88
C ARG A 523 -26.01 -150.34 66.26
N MET A 524 -27.17 -149.86 66.73
CA MET A 524 -27.80 -148.65 66.16
C MET A 524 -27.09 -147.36 66.60
N GLU A 525 -26.63 -147.31 67.85
CA GLU A 525 -26.09 -146.09 68.48
C GLU A 525 -24.78 -145.60 67.84
N VAL A 526 -23.96 -146.52 67.31
CA VAL A 526 -22.68 -146.19 66.65
C VAL A 526 -22.89 -145.56 65.27
N ASN A 527 -23.91 -145.96 64.52
CA ASN A 527 -24.13 -145.48 63.15
C ASN A 527 -24.57 -144.01 63.11
N GLN A 528 -25.34 -143.53 64.10
CA GLN A 528 -25.85 -142.16 64.11
C GLN A 528 -24.73 -141.11 64.13
N ARG A 529 -23.74 -141.27 65.01
CA ARG A 529 -22.66 -140.28 65.21
C ARG A 529 -21.77 -140.06 63.99
N ASN A 530 -21.69 -141.00 63.06
CA ASN A 530 -20.93 -140.81 61.82
C ASN A 530 -21.65 -139.85 60.86
N VAL A 531 -22.99 -139.92 60.79
CA VAL A 531 -23.81 -139.05 59.93
C VAL A 531 -23.72 -137.59 60.38
N ASP A 532 -23.79 -137.35 61.69
CA ASP A 532 -23.75 -136.01 62.27
C ASP A 532 -22.40 -135.30 62.00
N ASN A 533 -21.30 -136.07 61.96
CA ASN A 533 -19.94 -135.57 61.75
C ASN A 533 -19.67 -135.21 60.27
N ASP A 534 -20.14 -136.03 59.32
CA ASP A 534 -20.04 -135.72 57.88
C ASP A 534 -20.82 -134.44 57.51
N GLN A 535 -21.94 -134.16 58.18
CA GLN A 535 -22.71 -132.93 57.97
C GLN A 535 -21.92 -131.67 58.39
N GLN A 536 -21.25 -131.68 59.55
CA GLN A 536 -20.41 -130.55 59.98
C GLN A 536 -19.24 -130.28 59.03
N VAL A 537 -18.58 -131.33 58.54
CA VAL A 537 -17.46 -131.20 57.58
C VAL A 537 -17.93 -130.61 56.25
N LYS A 538 -19.16 -130.93 55.81
CA LYS A 538 -19.74 -130.35 54.59
C LYS A 538 -20.06 -128.86 54.75
N GLN A 539 -20.72 -128.49 55.84
CA GLN A 539 -21.14 -127.11 56.11
C GLN A 539 -19.96 -126.13 56.21
N LEU A 540 -18.86 -126.55 56.87
CA LEU A 540 -17.62 -125.77 56.96
C LEU A 540 -16.94 -125.55 55.60
N ARG A 541 -17.05 -126.49 54.65
CA ARG A 541 -16.51 -126.33 53.29
C ARG A 541 -17.34 -125.36 52.45
N GLU A 542 -18.66 -125.37 52.62
CA GLU A 542 -19.59 -124.49 51.91
C GLU A 542 -19.37 -123.02 52.34
N GLU A 543 -19.34 -122.74 53.65
CA GLU A 543 -19.00 -121.38 54.15
C GLU A 543 -17.61 -120.89 53.71
N THR A 544 -16.61 -121.78 53.68
CA THR A 544 -15.24 -121.41 53.30
C THR A 544 -15.15 -121.04 51.82
N ASN A 545 -15.87 -121.77 50.95
CA ASN A 545 -15.93 -121.46 49.53
C ASN A 545 -16.68 -120.15 49.24
N GLU A 546 -17.78 -119.86 49.93
CA GLU A 546 -18.51 -118.59 49.75
C GLU A 546 -17.64 -117.39 50.15
N LYS A 547 -16.96 -117.45 51.31
CA LYS A 547 -16.04 -116.40 51.76
C LYS A 547 -14.87 -116.21 50.78
N ALA A 548 -14.34 -117.28 50.19
CA ALA A 548 -13.30 -117.21 49.17
C ALA A 548 -13.81 -116.56 47.86
N ALA A 549 -15.01 -116.93 47.38
CA ALA A 549 -15.61 -116.34 46.19
C ALA A 549 -15.91 -114.84 46.38
N GLN A 550 -16.44 -114.46 47.55
CA GLN A 550 -16.77 -113.07 47.88
C GLN A 550 -15.52 -112.19 48.00
N SER A 551 -14.44 -112.72 48.60
CA SER A 551 -13.12 -112.06 48.64
C SER A 551 -12.54 -111.84 47.24
N ASN A 552 -12.57 -112.86 46.37
CA ASN A 552 -12.08 -112.75 44.99
C ASN A 552 -12.85 -111.71 44.17
N ALA A 553 -14.19 -111.63 44.32
CA ALA A 553 -15.00 -110.59 43.67
C ALA A 553 -14.62 -109.17 44.14
N THR A 554 -14.34 -108.99 45.44
CA THR A 554 -13.88 -107.69 45.97
C THR A 554 -12.50 -107.31 45.42
N ILE A 555 -11.56 -108.27 45.33
CA ILE A 555 -10.22 -108.05 44.76
C ILE A 555 -10.29 -107.68 43.28
N GLN A 556 -11.17 -108.30 42.50
CA GLN A 556 -11.36 -107.98 41.09
C GLN A 556 -11.85 -106.53 40.90
N ASN A 557 -12.92 -106.13 41.61
CA ASN A 557 -13.47 -104.78 41.52
C ASN A 557 -12.42 -103.70 41.84
N LEU A 558 -11.62 -103.90 42.90
CA LEU A 558 -10.53 -102.99 43.28
C LEU A 558 -9.39 -102.96 42.24
N THR A 559 -9.15 -104.08 41.55
CA THR A 559 -8.15 -104.15 40.47
C THR A 559 -8.59 -103.34 39.25
N ASP A 560 -9.86 -103.44 38.88
CA ASP A 560 -10.44 -102.70 37.75
C ASP A 560 -10.56 -101.19 38.05
N GLU A 561 -10.88 -100.81 39.29
CA GLU A 561 -10.86 -99.41 39.74
C GLU A 561 -9.44 -98.81 39.71
N VAL A 562 -8.43 -99.55 40.17
CA VAL A 562 -7.01 -99.14 40.06
C VAL A 562 -6.55 -99.03 38.59
N ALA A 563 -7.09 -99.86 37.69
CA ALA A 563 -6.81 -99.74 36.26
C ALA A 563 -7.43 -98.46 35.66
N GLN A 564 -8.68 -98.14 36.01
CA GLN A 564 -9.35 -96.89 35.59
C GLN A 564 -8.62 -95.65 36.11
N LEU A 565 -8.22 -95.64 37.39
CA LEU A 565 -7.47 -94.53 37.98
C LEU A 565 -6.10 -94.31 37.30
N LYS A 566 -5.39 -95.39 36.93
CA LYS A 566 -4.15 -95.30 36.13
C LYS A 566 -4.39 -94.73 34.74
N HIS A 567 -5.49 -95.11 34.07
CA HIS A 567 -5.83 -94.56 32.76
C HIS A 567 -6.20 -93.06 32.86
N ALA A 568 -6.97 -92.67 33.87
CA ALA A 568 -7.31 -91.27 34.11
C ALA A 568 -6.06 -90.40 34.36
N LEU A 569 -5.12 -90.89 35.19
CA LEU A 569 -3.85 -90.21 35.46
C LEU A 569 -3.01 -90.01 34.19
N ALA A 570 -2.94 -91.02 33.31
CA ALA A 570 -2.25 -90.92 32.03
C ALA A 570 -2.88 -89.87 31.10
N THR A 571 -4.22 -89.82 31.03
CA THR A 571 -4.95 -88.81 30.24
C THR A 571 -4.69 -87.39 30.76
N VAL A 572 -4.66 -87.19 32.08
CA VAL A 572 -4.35 -85.89 32.70
C VAL A 572 -2.91 -85.47 32.37
N GLN A 573 -1.93 -86.37 32.51
CA GLN A 573 -0.52 -86.07 32.20
C GLN A 573 -0.25 -85.71 30.73
N GLU A 574 -1.00 -86.25 29.76
CA GLU A 574 -0.86 -85.81 28.36
C GLU A 574 -1.62 -84.50 28.09
N SER A 575 -2.76 -84.27 28.74
CA SER A 575 -3.49 -82.99 28.61
C SER A 575 -2.67 -81.80 29.13
N GLU A 576 -1.90 -81.99 30.21
CA GLU A 576 -0.97 -80.97 30.74
C GLU A 576 0.17 -80.66 29.75
N LYS A 577 0.78 -81.68 29.13
CA LYS A 577 1.79 -81.48 28.07
C LYS A 577 1.23 -80.75 26.86
N VAL A 578 0.01 -81.06 26.43
CA VAL A 578 -0.68 -80.34 25.34
C VAL A 578 -0.97 -78.89 25.73
N GLN A 579 -1.41 -78.63 26.96
CA GLN A 579 -1.64 -77.28 27.46
C GLN A 579 -0.35 -76.45 27.55
N GLN A 580 0.77 -77.07 27.93
CA GLN A 580 2.08 -76.42 27.96
C GLN A 580 2.58 -76.07 26.55
N ARG A 581 2.52 -77.02 25.60
CA ARG A 581 2.80 -76.76 24.17
C ARG A 581 1.92 -75.65 23.58
N ALA A 582 0.65 -75.57 23.99
CA ALA A 582 -0.27 -74.53 23.56
C ALA A 582 0.12 -73.12 24.08
N LYS A 583 0.64 -73.02 25.31
CA LYS A 583 1.19 -71.75 25.85
C LYS A 583 2.42 -71.30 25.07
N GLU A 584 3.34 -72.22 24.79
CA GLU A 584 4.57 -71.95 24.03
C GLU A 584 4.26 -71.50 22.59
N LEU A 585 3.30 -72.16 21.92
CA LEU A 585 2.82 -71.75 20.59
C LEU A 585 2.14 -70.36 20.62
N ALA A 586 1.44 -70.02 21.70
CA ALA A 586 0.80 -68.70 21.86
C ALA A 586 1.83 -67.59 22.13
N ALA A 587 2.93 -67.87 22.83
CA ALA A 587 4.04 -66.94 23.01
C ALA A 587 4.74 -66.66 21.67
N ALA A 588 5.14 -67.71 20.94
CA ALA A 588 5.80 -67.58 19.64
C ALA A 588 4.94 -66.82 18.61
N LYS A 589 3.61 -66.98 18.64
CA LYS A 589 2.70 -66.20 17.78
C LYS A 589 2.75 -64.70 18.08
N ARG A 590 2.77 -64.28 19.35
CA ARG A 590 2.90 -62.85 19.72
C ARG A 590 4.22 -62.25 19.28
N GLU A 591 5.33 -62.97 19.43
CA GLU A 591 6.64 -62.51 18.96
C GLU A 591 6.67 -62.33 17.42
N ILE A 592 5.99 -63.21 16.68
CA ILE A 592 5.82 -63.10 15.23
C ILE A 592 4.91 -61.92 14.85
N GLU A 593 3.85 -61.64 15.62
CA GLU A 593 2.98 -60.47 15.41
C GLU A 593 3.70 -59.15 15.70
N ASP A 594 4.43 -59.03 16.81
CA ASP A 594 5.23 -57.83 17.12
C ASP A 594 6.39 -57.64 16.13
N SER A 595 7.03 -58.73 15.69
CA SER A 595 8.05 -58.68 14.62
C SER A 595 7.44 -58.19 13.30
N ASN A 596 6.24 -58.67 12.93
CA ASN A 596 5.51 -58.16 11.76
C ASN A 596 5.09 -56.69 11.91
N LYS A 597 4.66 -56.27 13.10
CA LYS A 597 4.29 -54.88 13.40
C LYS A 597 5.49 -53.94 13.26
N LYS A 598 6.66 -54.34 13.77
CA LYS A 598 7.94 -53.62 13.57
C LYS A 598 8.34 -53.59 12.09
N ARG A 599 8.20 -54.71 11.36
CA ARG A 599 8.47 -54.79 9.91
C ARG A 599 7.55 -53.90 9.07
N LEU A 600 6.27 -53.78 9.45
CA LEU A 600 5.30 -52.88 8.82
C LEU A 600 5.61 -51.41 9.11
N ALA A 601 5.98 -51.06 10.34
CA ALA A 601 6.42 -49.71 10.69
C ALA A 601 7.68 -49.31 9.89
N ALA A 602 8.71 -50.15 9.88
CA ALA A 602 9.92 -49.91 9.09
C ALA A 602 9.66 -49.81 7.57
N LYS A 603 8.71 -50.58 7.04
CA LYS A 603 8.27 -50.46 5.64
C LYS A 603 7.57 -49.13 5.36
N ALA A 604 6.69 -48.67 6.26
CA ALA A 604 6.02 -47.38 6.13
C ALA A 604 7.01 -46.20 6.21
N GLU A 605 7.98 -46.29 7.13
CA GLU A 605 9.08 -45.31 7.27
C GLU A 605 9.99 -45.29 6.03
N THR A 606 10.37 -46.46 5.49
CA THR A 606 11.12 -46.57 4.22
C THR A 606 10.33 -45.95 3.06
N GLN A 607 9.02 -46.13 3.02
CA GLN A 607 8.17 -45.56 1.96
C GLN A 607 7.97 -44.05 2.12
N LYS A 608 7.94 -43.52 3.35
CA LYS A 608 7.97 -42.07 3.63
C LYS A 608 9.28 -41.44 3.14
N LEU A 609 10.42 -42.05 3.49
CA LEU A 609 11.75 -41.62 3.03
C LEU A 609 11.89 -41.67 1.50
N ALA A 610 11.30 -42.67 0.84
CA ALA A 610 11.27 -42.75 -0.62
C ALA A 610 10.49 -41.58 -1.26
N VAL A 611 9.33 -41.22 -0.71
CA VAL A 611 8.53 -40.07 -1.19
C VAL A 611 9.25 -38.74 -0.90
N GLU A 612 9.93 -38.61 0.24
CA GLU A 612 10.75 -37.44 0.57
C GLU A 612 11.93 -37.28 -0.40
N LEU A 613 12.63 -38.37 -0.74
CA LEU A 613 13.68 -38.38 -1.77
C LEU A 613 13.14 -38.08 -3.18
N GLU A 614 11.95 -38.59 -3.55
CA GLU A 614 11.33 -38.28 -4.84
C GLU A 614 10.97 -36.79 -4.96
N ASN A 615 10.48 -36.18 -3.87
CA ASN A 615 10.19 -34.75 -3.83
C ASN A 615 11.47 -33.89 -3.88
N VAL A 616 12.53 -34.30 -3.18
CA VAL A 616 13.85 -33.64 -3.27
C VAL A 616 14.42 -33.69 -4.69
N HIS A 617 14.32 -34.82 -5.38
CA HIS A 617 14.72 -34.91 -6.79
C HIS A 617 13.89 -33.98 -7.70
N LYS A 618 12.56 -33.91 -7.53
CA LYS A 618 11.71 -32.98 -8.31
C LYS A 618 12.09 -31.51 -8.09
N CYS A 619 12.43 -31.11 -6.86
CA CYS A 619 12.94 -29.78 -6.58
C CYS A 619 14.30 -29.54 -7.24
N LEU A 620 15.22 -30.52 -7.19
CA LEU A 620 16.54 -30.44 -7.81
C LEU A 620 16.45 -30.34 -9.34
N ASP A 621 15.60 -31.13 -9.99
CA ASP A 621 15.37 -31.09 -11.44
C ASP A 621 14.76 -29.76 -11.89
N HIS A 622 13.83 -29.20 -11.10
CA HIS A 622 13.24 -27.88 -11.38
C HIS A 622 14.29 -26.76 -11.29
N ILE A 623 15.11 -26.74 -10.24
CA ILE A 623 16.23 -25.79 -10.08
C ILE A 623 17.24 -25.97 -11.23
N THR A 624 17.62 -27.21 -11.52
CA THR A 624 18.58 -27.53 -12.60
C THR A 624 18.05 -27.06 -13.96
N THR A 625 16.76 -27.21 -14.24
CA THR A 625 16.13 -26.73 -15.47
C THR A 625 16.11 -25.20 -15.53
N HIS A 626 15.72 -24.53 -14.45
CA HIS A 626 15.66 -23.07 -14.37
C HIS A 626 17.04 -22.41 -14.55
N VAL A 627 18.08 -22.90 -13.87
CA VAL A 627 19.43 -22.31 -14.02
C VAL A 627 20.03 -22.61 -15.40
N ASN A 628 19.75 -23.78 -16.00
CA ASN A 628 20.14 -24.07 -17.39
C ASN A 628 19.48 -23.11 -18.40
N ALA A 629 18.21 -22.76 -18.19
CA ALA A 629 17.52 -21.77 -19.03
C ALA A 629 18.20 -20.39 -18.92
N ASN A 630 18.39 -19.89 -17.69
CA ASN A 630 19.04 -18.59 -17.46
C ASN A 630 20.48 -18.53 -17.98
N CYS A 631 21.26 -19.61 -17.88
CA CYS A 631 22.61 -19.65 -18.47
C CYS A 631 22.56 -19.58 -20.00
N THR A 632 21.57 -20.24 -20.63
CA THR A 632 21.38 -20.21 -22.08
C THR A 632 20.96 -18.82 -22.56
N GLU A 633 20.08 -18.14 -21.83
CA GLU A 633 19.69 -16.75 -22.12
C GLU A 633 20.85 -15.78 -21.92
N ASN A 634 21.60 -15.88 -20.82
CA ASN A 634 22.79 -15.07 -20.57
C ASN A 634 23.83 -15.21 -21.69
N ILE A 635 24.09 -16.44 -22.16
CA ILE A 635 24.97 -16.71 -23.32
C ILE A 635 24.51 -15.94 -24.58
N GLN A 636 23.20 -15.90 -24.84
CA GLN A 636 22.65 -15.16 -25.99
C GLN A 636 22.77 -13.65 -25.81
N GLN A 637 22.49 -13.12 -24.60
CA GLN A 637 22.63 -11.69 -24.30
C GLN A 637 24.10 -11.23 -24.36
N ILE A 638 25.04 -12.02 -23.80
CA ILE A 638 26.47 -11.73 -23.87
C ILE A 638 26.96 -11.76 -25.33
N ALA A 639 26.54 -12.74 -26.13
CA ALA A 639 26.91 -12.82 -27.55
C ALA A 639 26.40 -11.61 -28.37
N LEU A 640 25.20 -11.08 -28.06
CA LEU A 640 24.70 -9.85 -28.68
C LEU A 640 25.53 -8.62 -28.29
N VAL A 641 25.91 -8.49 -27.01
CA VAL A 641 26.78 -7.39 -26.55
C VAL A 641 28.19 -7.51 -27.14
N GLN A 642 28.78 -8.72 -27.16
CA GLN A 642 30.03 -8.99 -27.88
C GLN A 642 29.93 -8.59 -29.36
N GLY A 643 28.78 -8.84 -30.00
CA GLY A 643 28.50 -8.41 -31.37
C GLY A 643 28.60 -6.90 -31.54
N HIS A 644 27.82 -6.13 -30.78
CA HIS A 644 27.85 -4.65 -30.84
C HIS A 644 29.21 -4.06 -30.47
N VAL A 645 29.95 -4.66 -29.52
CA VAL A 645 31.29 -4.20 -29.13
C VAL A 645 32.30 -4.52 -30.25
N LYS A 646 32.21 -5.68 -30.91
CA LYS A 646 33.01 -6.02 -32.11
C LYS A 646 32.68 -5.11 -33.30
N GLU A 647 31.41 -4.76 -33.52
CA GLU A 647 31.00 -3.81 -34.56
C GLU A 647 31.54 -2.40 -34.27
N ALA A 648 31.49 -1.95 -33.02
CA ALA A 648 32.11 -0.70 -32.59
C ALA A 648 33.64 -0.75 -32.78
N LEU A 649 34.28 -1.87 -32.45
CA LEU A 649 35.71 -2.11 -32.68
C LEU A 649 36.05 -2.04 -34.16
N GLU A 650 35.31 -2.73 -35.03
CA GLU A 650 35.50 -2.64 -36.48
C GLU A 650 35.29 -1.21 -37.00
N VAL A 651 34.32 -0.46 -36.46
CA VAL A 651 34.08 0.94 -36.84
C VAL A 651 35.21 1.86 -36.36
N LEU A 652 35.87 1.56 -35.25
CA LEU A 652 37.07 2.27 -34.81
C LEU A 652 38.32 1.81 -35.58
N GLU A 653 38.59 0.52 -35.74
CA GLU A 653 39.71 0.00 -36.54
C GLU A 653 39.66 0.50 -38.00
N LYS A 654 38.46 0.60 -38.60
CA LYS A 654 38.25 1.21 -39.93
C LYS A 654 38.45 2.75 -39.96
N ARG A 655 38.51 3.42 -38.80
CA ARG A 655 39.01 4.81 -38.67
C ARG A 655 40.51 4.86 -38.35
N ALA A 656 41.06 3.83 -37.70
CA ALA A 656 42.41 3.82 -37.14
C ALA A 656 43.52 3.65 -38.19
N GLY A 657 43.24 3.05 -39.36
CA GLY A 657 44.32 2.72 -40.29
C GLY A 657 43.94 2.58 -41.77
N VAL A 658 44.31 3.59 -42.56
CA VAL A 658 44.83 3.32 -43.91
C VAL A 658 46.33 3.08 -43.80
N GLY A 659 46.72 1.81 -43.65
CA GLY A 659 48.09 1.36 -43.99
C GLY A 659 48.90 0.64 -42.91
N ALA A 660 48.67 -0.67 -42.75
CA ALA A 660 49.73 -1.66 -42.58
C ALA A 660 49.21 -3.06 -42.97
N GLN A 661 50.07 -3.93 -43.51
CA GLN A 661 49.73 -5.32 -43.85
C GLN A 661 50.60 -6.32 -43.08
N ASN A 662 50.01 -7.49 -42.82
CA ASN A 662 50.65 -8.82 -42.74
C ASN A 662 51.86 -9.04 -41.83
N LYS A 663 51.72 -9.99 -40.89
CA LYS A 663 52.56 -11.22 -40.92
C LYS A 663 52.02 -12.40 -40.10
N GLN A 664 51.70 -13.47 -40.84
CA GLN A 664 52.11 -14.86 -40.63
C GLN A 664 52.50 -15.33 -39.19
N LYS A 665 51.75 -16.30 -38.65
CA LYS A 665 52.22 -17.70 -38.65
C LYS A 665 51.13 -18.74 -38.27
N ALA A 666 51.29 -19.91 -38.86
CA ALA A 666 50.87 -21.24 -38.39
C ALA A 666 52.15 -22.13 -38.42
N PRO A 667 52.14 -23.46 -38.13
CA PRO A 667 51.05 -24.36 -37.71
C PRO A 667 51.45 -25.18 -36.45
N GLU A 668 51.25 -26.50 -36.46
CA GLU A 668 51.73 -27.56 -35.53
C GLU A 668 50.98 -27.75 -34.19
N ASP A 669 50.83 -28.98 -33.66
CA ASP A 669 50.60 -30.28 -34.35
C ASP A 669 49.96 -31.33 -33.40
N ASP A 670 49.79 -32.55 -33.91
CA ASP A 670 49.02 -33.71 -33.42
C ASP A 670 49.62 -34.53 -32.24
N THR A 671 48.85 -35.52 -31.79
CA THR A 671 49.24 -36.77 -31.05
C THR A 671 49.77 -36.74 -29.61
N ALA A 672 48.99 -37.34 -28.68
CA ALA A 672 49.21 -38.72 -28.17
C ALA A 672 48.01 -39.16 -27.28
N GLU A 673 47.23 -40.22 -27.53
CA GLU A 673 47.48 -41.67 -27.71
C GLU A 673 47.63 -42.56 -26.44
N ILE A 674 46.95 -43.71 -26.48
CA ILE A 674 47.24 -45.02 -25.83
C ILE A 674 47.10 -45.17 -24.29
N VAL A 675 45.88 -45.59 -23.90
CA VAL A 675 45.55 -46.88 -23.23
C VAL A 675 46.58 -47.54 -22.27
N ARG A 676 46.24 -47.53 -20.96
CA ARG A 676 46.10 -48.70 -20.04
C ARG A 676 45.51 -48.18 -18.71
N LYS A 677 44.45 -48.71 -18.09
CA LYS A 677 43.90 -50.07 -17.84
C LYS A 677 44.48 -50.76 -16.59
N ALA A 678 43.63 -50.80 -15.55
CA ALA A 678 43.62 -51.67 -14.37
C ALA A 678 44.78 -51.55 -13.36
N GLU A 679 44.45 -51.15 -12.12
CA GLU A 679 44.34 -51.98 -10.90
C GLU A 679 43.92 -51.05 -9.73
N ALA A 680 43.40 -51.44 -8.57
CA ALA A 680 42.57 -52.54 -8.07
C ALA A 680 42.60 -52.37 -6.54
N LEU A 681 41.44 -52.42 -5.87
CA LEU A 681 41.30 -52.72 -4.42
C LEU A 681 42.07 -51.83 -3.40
N SER A 682 41.47 -50.70 -3.02
CA SER A 682 41.48 -50.25 -1.62
C SER A 682 40.11 -49.65 -1.28
N GLY A 683 39.52 -50.03 -0.14
CA GLY A 683 38.09 -49.90 0.09
C GLY A 683 37.70 -48.90 1.18
N VAL A 684 37.21 -47.73 0.77
CA VAL A 684 36.28 -46.92 1.58
C VAL A 684 35.14 -46.45 0.66
N ARG A 685 33.90 -46.88 0.95
CA ARG A 685 32.70 -46.38 0.25
C ARG A 685 32.33 -44.99 0.78
N SER A 686 32.79 -43.94 0.11
CA SER A 686 32.07 -42.67 0.10
C SER A 686 31.12 -42.63 -1.12
N GLY A 687 30.04 -41.85 -1.03
CA GLY A 687 28.87 -42.04 -1.90
C GLY A 687 28.95 -41.37 -3.27
N ASN A 688 29.30 -42.13 -4.31
CA ASN A 688 28.93 -41.77 -5.69
C ASN A 688 27.47 -42.16 -5.96
N ALA A 689 26.56 -41.20 -5.84
CA ALA A 689 25.24 -41.29 -6.46
C ALA A 689 25.38 -41.21 -8.01
N PRO A 690 24.42 -41.73 -8.79
CA PRO A 690 24.40 -41.50 -10.23
C PRO A 690 24.18 -40.00 -10.49
N GLN A 691 25.17 -39.30 -11.05
CA GLN A 691 24.99 -37.92 -11.50
C GLN A 691 23.88 -37.88 -12.56
N SER A 692 22.84 -37.06 -12.37
CA SER A 692 21.83 -36.86 -13.41
C SER A 692 22.45 -36.13 -14.61
N PRO A 693 22.01 -36.42 -15.84
CA PRO A 693 22.54 -35.77 -17.04
C PRO A 693 22.31 -34.25 -17.06
N GLY A 694 21.34 -33.74 -16.28
CA GLY A 694 21.12 -32.30 -16.09
C GLY A 694 22.25 -31.59 -15.32
N SER A 695 22.90 -32.29 -14.38
CA SER A 695 23.96 -31.70 -13.54
C SER A 695 25.21 -31.33 -14.33
N ARG A 696 25.67 -32.20 -15.24
CA ARG A 696 26.84 -31.89 -16.09
C ARG A 696 26.55 -30.78 -17.08
N ARG A 697 25.37 -30.81 -17.70
CA ARG A 697 24.92 -29.76 -18.62
C ARG A 697 24.85 -28.39 -17.94
N LEU A 698 24.52 -28.36 -16.64
CA LEU A 698 24.56 -27.15 -15.83
C LEU A 698 25.99 -26.64 -15.62
N GLU A 699 26.93 -27.52 -15.21
CA GLU A 699 28.35 -27.19 -15.04
C GLU A 699 28.99 -26.68 -16.35
N GLU A 700 28.69 -27.33 -17.48
CA GLU A 700 29.10 -26.93 -18.82
C GLU A 700 28.55 -25.54 -19.22
N ASN A 701 27.26 -25.28 -18.95
CA ASN A 701 26.63 -24.00 -19.27
C ASN A 701 27.13 -22.84 -18.40
N VAL A 702 27.35 -23.06 -17.09
CA VAL A 702 27.94 -22.04 -16.20
C VAL A 702 29.39 -21.73 -16.60
N SER A 703 30.14 -22.76 -17.03
CA SER A 703 31.50 -22.58 -17.57
C SER A 703 31.49 -21.71 -18.83
N ARG A 704 30.56 -21.97 -19.76
CA ARG A 704 30.39 -21.14 -20.98
C ARG A 704 30.00 -19.69 -20.71
N VAL A 705 29.10 -19.42 -19.76
CA VAL A 705 28.78 -18.04 -19.34
C VAL A 705 30.05 -17.34 -18.84
N SER A 706 30.83 -18.02 -18.00
CA SER A 706 32.07 -17.49 -17.42
C SER A 706 33.15 -17.22 -18.47
N GLU A 707 33.18 -18.02 -19.54
CA GLU A 707 34.10 -17.88 -20.67
C GLU A 707 33.73 -16.70 -21.58
N GLN A 708 32.45 -16.57 -21.95
CA GLN A 708 32.01 -15.45 -22.80
C GLN A 708 32.07 -14.08 -22.09
N ILE A 709 31.92 -14.05 -20.76
CA ILE A 709 32.17 -12.83 -19.98
C ILE A 709 33.63 -12.40 -20.09
N ARG A 710 34.58 -13.36 -20.03
CA ARG A 710 36.02 -13.11 -20.18
C ARG A 710 36.32 -12.54 -21.57
N GLU A 711 35.87 -13.22 -22.62
CA GLU A 711 36.00 -12.72 -24.00
C GLU A 711 35.41 -11.31 -24.16
N LEU A 712 34.24 -11.03 -23.56
CA LEU A 712 33.62 -9.70 -23.64
C LEU A 712 34.47 -8.62 -22.95
N VAL A 713 35.13 -8.94 -21.84
CA VAL A 713 36.09 -8.04 -21.19
C VAL A 713 37.28 -7.80 -22.11
N ASP A 714 37.94 -8.86 -22.62
CA ASP A 714 39.11 -8.75 -23.51
C ASP A 714 38.82 -7.89 -24.76
N ILE A 715 37.62 -8.03 -25.34
CA ILE A 715 37.16 -7.24 -26.49
C ILE A 715 36.87 -5.78 -26.07
N THR A 716 36.32 -5.55 -24.88
CA THR A 716 35.98 -4.21 -24.39
C THR A 716 37.20 -3.41 -23.97
N GLU A 717 38.22 -4.04 -23.38
CA GLU A 717 39.51 -3.41 -23.07
C GLU A 717 40.18 -2.94 -24.37
N ARG A 718 40.24 -3.79 -25.40
CA ARG A 718 40.74 -3.43 -26.74
C ARG A 718 39.92 -2.31 -27.42
N LEU A 719 38.60 -2.24 -27.19
CA LEU A 719 37.78 -1.11 -27.66
C LEU A 719 38.21 0.20 -26.95
N CYS A 720 38.44 0.15 -25.63
CA CYS A 720 38.89 1.29 -24.85
C CYS A 720 40.28 1.77 -25.29
N ASP A 721 41.24 0.87 -25.51
CA ASP A 721 42.59 1.22 -25.97
C ASP A 721 42.55 1.99 -27.30
N ILE A 722 41.83 1.45 -28.31
CA ILE A 722 41.73 2.10 -29.63
C ILE A 722 40.90 3.41 -29.57
N ALA A 723 39.94 3.51 -28.65
CA ALA A 723 39.21 4.76 -28.40
C ALA A 723 40.09 5.84 -27.74
N VAL A 724 41.06 5.44 -26.90
CA VAL A 724 42.08 6.35 -26.33
C VAL A 724 43.09 6.77 -27.40
N GLU A 725 43.56 5.86 -28.25
CA GLU A 725 44.45 6.17 -29.37
C GLU A 725 43.83 7.14 -30.39
N GLN A 726 42.51 7.13 -30.58
CA GLN A 726 41.82 8.04 -31.53
C GLN A 726 41.55 9.45 -31.00
N ASN A 727 41.87 9.76 -29.74
CA ASN A 727 41.46 11.02 -29.12
C ASN A 727 42.25 12.27 -29.61
N ASP A 728 43.25 12.10 -30.49
CA ASP A 728 43.95 13.18 -31.21
C ASP A 728 43.29 13.57 -32.56
N ALA A 729 42.24 12.86 -33.01
CA ALA A 729 41.58 13.13 -34.29
C ALA A 729 40.44 14.18 -34.17
N ASN A 730 40.61 15.35 -34.81
CA ASN A 730 39.68 16.47 -34.71
C ASN A 730 38.26 16.14 -35.25
N LEU A 731 37.28 16.10 -34.34
CA LEU A 731 35.86 15.85 -34.60
C LEU A 731 35.26 16.69 -35.75
N LYS A 732 35.78 17.91 -35.96
CA LYS A 732 35.31 18.84 -36.99
C LYS A 732 35.45 18.29 -38.41
N ASP A 733 36.58 17.67 -38.72
CA ASP A 733 36.88 17.17 -40.07
C ASP A 733 36.17 15.84 -40.36
N VAL A 734 35.88 15.06 -39.30
CA VAL A 734 35.01 13.87 -39.39
C VAL A 734 33.58 14.27 -39.71
N ILE A 735 33.03 15.31 -39.07
CA ILE A 735 31.69 15.83 -39.39
C ILE A 735 31.62 16.35 -40.83
N ILE A 736 32.62 17.11 -41.28
CA ILE A 736 32.69 17.62 -42.65
C ILE A 736 32.69 16.46 -43.66
N ASN A 737 33.61 15.49 -43.52
CA ASN A 737 33.66 14.34 -44.41
C ASN A 737 32.37 13.50 -44.39
N LYS A 738 31.74 13.32 -43.22
CA LYS A 738 30.47 12.58 -43.13
C LYS A 738 29.33 13.32 -43.82
N LEU A 739 29.24 14.64 -43.66
CA LEU A 739 28.24 15.47 -44.32
C LEU A 739 28.42 15.44 -45.86
N THR A 740 29.67 15.59 -46.33
CA THR A 740 30.00 15.48 -47.76
C THR A 740 29.66 14.09 -48.31
N GLN A 741 30.07 13.01 -47.65
CA GLN A 741 29.80 11.64 -48.09
C GLN A 741 28.30 11.34 -48.16
N THR A 742 27.50 11.78 -47.18
CA THR A 742 26.04 11.63 -47.20
C THR A 742 25.40 12.47 -48.31
N PHE A 743 25.87 13.69 -48.55
CA PHE A 743 25.37 14.55 -49.64
C PHE A 743 25.69 13.96 -51.02
N THR A 744 26.89 13.41 -51.22
CA THR A 744 27.25 12.69 -52.45
C THR A 744 26.38 11.44 -52.64
N GLN A 745 26.20 10.62 -51.59
CA GLN A 745 25.39 9.40 -51.68
C GLN A 745 23.94 9.71 -52.10
N CYS A 746 23.28 10.69 -51.47
CA CYS A 746 21.92 11.09 -51.85
C CYS A 746 21.79 11.68 -53.27
N PHE A 747 22.89 12.13 -53.88
CA PHE A 747 22.92 12.52 -55.30
C PHE A 747 23.16 11.31 -56.22
N SER A 748 24.09 10.43 -55.87
CA SER A 748 24.34 9.17 -56.60
C SER A 748 23.10 8.28 -56.64
N ASP A 749 22.41 8.07 -55.51
CA ASP A 749 21.22 7.22 -55.43
C ASP A 749 20.06 7.77 -56.29
N LYS A 750 19.93 9.11 -56.40
CA LYS A 750 18.96 9.76 -57.28
C LYS A 750 19.30 9.63 -58.76
N LEU A 751 20.59 9.69 -59.13
CA LEU A 751 21.04 9.41 -60.50
C LEU A 751 20.81 7.94 -60.86
N GLN A 752 21.20 7.01 -59.97
CA GLN A 752 20.99 5.58 -60.11
C GLN A 752 19.50 5.25 -60.36
N ALA A 753 18.61 5.81 -59.53
CA ALA A 753 17.16 5.58 -59.64
C ALA A 753 16.50 6.20 -60.89
N VAL A 754 17.14 7.17 -61.55
CA VAL A 754 16.69 7.70 -62.85
C VAL A 754 17.17 6.83 -64.00
N TYR A 755 18.42 6.34 -63.96
CA TYR A 755 18.94 5.42 -64.98
C TYR A 755 18.25 4.05 -64.93
N SER A 756 18.07 3.43 -63.76
CA SER A 756 17.38 2.13 -63.66
C SER A 756 15.93 2.18 -64.16
N LYS A 757 15.23 3.32 -63.98
CA LYS A 757 13.88 3.51 -64.53
C LYS A 757 13.85 3.72 -66.05
N ALA A 758 14.97 4.08 -66.67
CA ALA A 758 15.09 4.07 -68.13
C ALA A 758 15.28 2.64 -68.65
N ASP A 759 16.13 1.82 -68.01
CA ASP A 759 16.36 0.42 -68.38
C ASP A 759 15.12 -0.47 -68.16
N GLU A 760 14.38 -0.28 -67.06
CA GLU A 760 13.10 -0.97 -66.80
C GLU A 760 12.07 -0.67 -67.90
N ALA A 761 12.01 0.57 -68.38
CA ALA A 761 11.09 0.97 -69.46
C ALA A 761 11.47 0.38 -70.83
N VAL A 762 12.75 0.02 -71.04
CA VAL A 762 13.21 -0.69 -72.25
C VAL A 762 12.95 -2.20 -72.13
N SER A 763 13.16 -2.79 -70.96
CA SER A 763 12.98 -4.23 -70.73
C SER A 763 11.50 -4.67 -70.74
N LEU A 764 10.56 -3.77 -70.43
CA LEU A 764 9.12 -4.06 -70.38
C LEU A 764 8.43 -4.23 -71.76
N LEU A 765 9.16 -4.08 -72.87
CA LEU A 765 8.60 -4.22 -74.23
C LEU A 765 8.75 -5.63 -74.85
N ASP A 766 9.59 -6.51 -74.29
CA ASP A 766 10.13 -7.66 -75.03
C ASP A 766 9.73 -9.06 -74.48
N ALA A 767 8.75 -9.13 -73.55
CA ALA A 767 8.38 -10.39 -72.87
C ALA A 767 6.85 -10.58 -72.66
N HIS A 768 6.13 -10.95 -73.72
CA HIS A 768 4.76 -11.49 -73.63
C HIS A 768 4.76 -13.04 -73.68
N GLY A 769 4.13 -13.71 -72.71
CA GLY A 769 3.90 -15.18 -72.75
C GLY A 769 3.29 -15.73 -71.43
N PRO A 770 2.24 -16.58 -71.45
CA PRO A 770 1.42 -16.84 -70.26
C PRO A 770 1.76 -18.12 -69.46
N THR A 771 1.30 -18.14 -68.20
CA THR A 771 1.39 -19.25 -67.23
C THR A 771 0.10 -20.09 -67.14
N SER A 772 0.23 -21.37 -66.78
CA SER A 772 -0.89 -22.29 -66.47
C SER A 772 -0.73 -22.99 -65.10
N GLU A 773 -1.74 -23.77 -64.67
CA GLU A 773 -2.13 -23.99 -63.27
C GLU A 773 -1.54 -25.24 -62.52
N SER A 774 -1.98 -25.38 -61.25
CA SER A 774 -1.94 -26.57 -60.33
C SER A 774 -0.68 -26.79 -59.46
N GLY A 775 -0.78 -27.39 -58.25
CA GLY A 775 -1.97 -27.72 -57.44
C GLY A 775 -1.72 -28.64 -56.21
N ASN A 776 -2.59 -28.53 -55.19
CA ASN A 776 -2.92 -29.48 -54.08
C ASN A 776 -1.90 -29.94 -52.99
N ALA A 777 -2.12 -29.41 -51.78
CA ALA A 777 -2.62 -30.13 -50.58
C ALA A 777 -1.99 -31.45 -50.03
N VAL A 778 -1.31 -31.31 -48.88
CA VAL A 778 -1.55 -31.98 -47.56
C VAL A 778 -2.26 -33.35 -47.49
N VAL A 779 -1.65 -34.35 -46.80
CA VAL A 779 -2.29 -35.18 -45.72
C VAL A 779 -1.25 -36.03 -44.93
N ARG A 780 -1.55 -36.35 -43.65
CA ARG A 780 -0.77 -37.23 -42.72
C ARG A 780 -1.10 -38.73 -42.91
N PRO A 781 -0.27 -39.69 -42.44
CA PRO A 781 -0.56 -40.30 -41.12
C PRO A 781 0.64 -40.79 -40.27
N VAL A 782 0.52 -40.57 -38.95
CA VAL A 782 0.80 -41.48 -37.82
C VAL A 782 1.99 -42.45 -37.88
N SER A 783 3.00 -42.17 -37.06
CA SER A 783 3.32 -42.99 -35.87
C SER A 783 3.82 -42.08 -34.74
#